data_AF-A0A428P9V9-F1
#
_entry.id   AF-A0A428P9V9-F1
#
_cell.length_a   1.000
_cell.length_b   1.000
_cell.length_c   1.000
_cell.angle_alpha   90.00
_cell.angle_beta   90.00
_cell.angle_gamma   90.00
#
_symmetry.space_group_name_H-M   'P 1'
#
loop_
_entity.id
_entity.type
_entity.pdbx_description
1 polymer ?
#
loop_
_entity_poly.entity_id
_entity_poly.type
_entity_poly.pdbx_seq_one_letter_code
_entity_poly.pdbx_strand_id
1 'polypeptide(L)'
;MPTPEIPSPSVSEYPDQAVTATASLTPRDEDVDEVQRSTERIPFVTSLPLSSPGQECRPMPVAEVTTLQTPSADTTTSFEFRPTRGSSSAVGLSLPLGHYPHNIHETLTSAIENLGLPLEQTVRQCLCLYMEQCFPISPIIHLASLKKHVDLLLPASRHLFQPAFPRMLPHDTEWPGPCINDMRAFTLVTSACANICSKIPTSVFTPGSTLVHHFLAASRGMLMCYEDQDVAHPDSSSLSIRVFQAVALHTLGKIRLSWYVLGHALRLALVMRLFDKASYSHLDQVESQLRKNVFWILYVSDKSASVLNSVPTTLHDAHLDGSLLTAVSADQDEDQPCLLEDADEPLYKAPYESQVHIGFRLSQRLWSLAADLLHDIRILSRLNSRTSSMSEPPPIDSFQQGIIQSYMEFCSALDAMPPWLCDPSSHTVQDAEQSVTNFQRRTFWIQRANLLVTFHCLRLVLLREASAQGLSALFGVTNNPNMLALRNTEISHELLTIVASTPFEALQANGEPLVEKLRQVGVILLEIAHRAESETLSSRAKLLFSTLLDAISKLDSKGCSSDELEISAEYSSQPTQSAAELSHTDTGEPSLSGYHPRLNGTGIRQNLTLHFHLQTADTFAHPSRLSLLPRSSSFAMHNETEYQNPIVPGFAPDPSVVHVDGVFYLATSSFHFFPGLPIYASRDLKEWKHIGNAINRPEQLSLYAASTKSVPLDTGHSMVASGGLFAPTIKYHRGVFYIVCTNAGHGGKTLRTDNFVIFTTDIWSSNWSDPIPIPFKGIDPGLFFDDDGRVYFHGCFLLDRTKQPSCTITQFEIDIETGTPISEQREIWQGHAKYDTEGPHIYKIGKWYYLLVAEGGTFEHHMLCISRSESVWGPYGDFKGNPILTADGKDGEYIQNAGHGDLFQDSNGQWWAAVLGVRNEKSCQPLGRETFLTTVDWPDGGWPVISQPTMKFTGPVATSFFQKSGEEIDTVGRWVSPARVEDLFIRDPELSRYKLPGSDQGPYTLLPSRDGFSAPMGTCTFIGRRQRSLNSTATTCIDIAAPESTACHGIKAGLAVYKDHMRHVYLSYDFDTRKVVCHARNASTGLDRTSTTTLQVREDAKTLGLKIMATSARYQLFARESTSAVEKEWQELGSCETVELAAREMTGPVFGTFAHTATTEGECIGVTFLDLDVKN
;
A
#
# COMPACT_ATOMS: atom_id res chain seq x y z
N MET A 1 33.81 -59.88 1.71
CA MET A 1 33.20 -61.12 1.17
C MET A 1 31.78 -61.21 1.71
N PRO A 2 30.81 -61.78 0.98
CA PRO A 2 30.85 -62.25 -0.41
C PRO A 2 29.91 -61.49 -1.39
N THR A 3 30.14 -61.74 -2.69
CA THR A 3 29.29 -61.50 -3.89
C THR A 3 28.38 -62.73 -4.16
N PRO A 4 27.63 -62.93 -5.29
CA PRO A 4 27.43 -62.21 -6.60
C PRO A 4 25.92 -61.85 -6.84
N GLU A 5 25.22 -61.79 -7.99
CA GLU A 5 25.36 -62.06 -9.47
C GLU A 5 24.21 -61.21 -10.18
N ILE A 6 24.04 -60.85 -11.48
CA ILE A 6 24.34 -61.39 -12.85
C ILE A 6 23.47 -62.62 -13.21
N PRO A 7 22.89 -62.83 -14.43
CA PRO A 7 23.01 -62.16 -15.76
C PRO A 7 21.72 -61.37 -16.21
N SER A 8 21.59 -60.61 -17.33
CA SER A 8 22.09 -60.61 -18.74
C SER A 8 21.34 -61.58 -19.72
N PRO A 9 21.31 -61.37 -21.07
CA PRO A 9 21.83 -60.28 -21.95
C PRO A 9 20.64 -59.59 -22.74
N SER A 10 20.48 -59.35 -24.08
CA SER A 10 21.21 -59.54 -25.37
C SER A 10 20.48 -58.92 -26.61
N VAL A 11 21.22 -58.36 -27.61
CA VAL A 11 21.07 -58.51 -29.10
C VAL A 11 19.87 -57.81 -29.83
N SER A 12 19.99 -57.16 -31.00
CA SER A 12 21.05 -56.92 -32.05
C SER A 12 20.97 -55.46 -32.64
N GLU A 13 21.51 -54.99 -33.79
CA GLU A 13 22.24 -55.59 -34.95
C GLU A 13 23.29 -54.64 -35.63
N TYR A 14 23.31 -54.51 -36.97
CA TYR A 14 24.45 -54.06 -37.85
C TYR A 14 23.97 -53.41 -39.18
N PRO A 15 24.81 -52.98 -40.18
CA PRO A 15 26.29 -52.91 -40.30
C PRO A 15 26.91 -51.60 -40.91
N ASP A 16 28.26 -51.53 -40.95
CA ASP A 16 29.21 -50.98 -41.98
C ASP A 16 29.08 -49.51 -42.51
N GLN A 17 30.11 -48.78 -43.01
CA GLN A 17 31.60 -48.82 -43.17
C GLN A 17 32.01 -47.38 -43.65
N ALA A 18 33.26 -46.90 -43.82
CA ALA A 18 34.63 -47.05 -43.27
C ALA A 18 35.50 -45.88 -43.87
N VAL A 19 36.69 -45.49 -43.38
CA VAL A 19 38.05 -45.91 -43.84
C VAL A 19 39.11 -44.96 -43.20
N THR A 20 40.34 -45.47 -42.98
CA THR A 20 41.64 -44.84 -42.57
C THR A 20 41.92 -43.37 -42.94
N ALA A 21 42.85 -42.60 -42.31
CA ALA A 21 43.70 -42.63 -41.09
C ALA A 21 44.45 -41.24 -41.03
N THR A 22 45.51 -40.88 -40.28
CA THR A 22 46.55 -41.55 -39.43
C THR A 22 47.09 -40.53 -38.39
N ALA A 23 48.29 -40.73 -37.78
CA ALA A 23 48.91 -39.81 -36.80
C ALA A 23 50.43 -39.66 -36.98
N SER A 24 51.06 -38.57 -36.50
CA SER A 24 52.32 -38.56 -35.72
C SER A 24 52.96 -37.17 -35.45
N LEU A 25 53.50 -37.03 -34.23
CA LEU A 25 54.77 -36.40 -33.77
C LEU A 25 55.32 -35.04 -34.31
N THR A 26 55.95 -34.31 -33.38
CA THR A 26 56.80 -33.09 -33.50
C THR A 26 58.30 -33.46 -33.69
N PRO A 27 59.31 -32.55 -33.71
CA PRO A 27 59.36 -31.06 -33.72
C PRO A 27 60.31 -30.47 -34.83
N ARG A 28 60.90 -29.27 -34.59
CA ARG A 28 62.01 -28.55 -35.30
C ARG A 28 61.64 -27.61 -36.46
N ASP A 29 62.48 -26.63 -36.86
CA ASP A 29 63.40 -25.64 -36.22
C ASP A 29 63.98 -24.73 -37.36
N GLU A 30 64.73 -23.64 -37.03
CA GLU A 30 65.61 -22.82 -37.94
C GLU A 30 64.87 -21.96 -39.02
N ASP A 31 65.31 -20.78 -39.49
CA ASP A 31 66.28 -19.71 -39.09
C ASP A 31 66.02 -18.47 -40.01
N VAL A 32 66.51 -17.21 -39.91
CA VAL A 32 67.31 -16.37 -38.96
C VAL A 32 66.97 -14.88 -39.33
N ASP A 33 66.90 -13.86 -38.46
CA ASP A 33 67.92 -12.98 -37.82
C ASP A 33 67.27 -12.31 -36.57
N GLU A 34 67.89 -11.59 -35.61
CA GLU A 34 68.95 -10.55 -35.53
C GLU A 34 68.52 -9.14 -36.06
N VAL A 35 68.73 -8.01 -35.37
CA VAL A 35 69.78 -7.60 -34.40
C VAL A 35 69.23 -6.68 -33.26
N GLN A 36 69.44 -7.07 -31.99
CA GLN A 36 69.90 -6.30 -30.78
C GLN A 36 69.35 -4.87 -30.47
N ARG A 37 69.28 -4.31 -29.24
CA ARG A 37 69.57 -4.60 -27.79
C ARG A 37 68.99 -3.37 -27.01
N SER A 38 68.80 -3.25 -25.69
CA SER A 38 68.74 -4.08 -24.46
C SER A 38 68.07 -3.17 -23.35
N THR A 39 68.00 -3.36 -22.02
CA THR A 39 68.78 -4.17 -21.04
C THR A 39 67.99 -4.41 -19.72
N GLU A 40 68.56 -5.27 -18.89
CA GLU A 40 68.27 -5.75 -17.52
C GLU A 40 68.14 -4.65 -16.40
N ARG A 41 67.67 -4.87 -15.14
CA ARG A 41 67.88 -5.99 -14.17
C ARG A 41 66.75 -6.23 -13.13
N ILE A 42 66.85 -7.39 -12.45
CA ILE A 42 66.13 -7.90 -11.26
C ILE A 42 67.16 -8.12 -10.10
N PRO A 43 66.87 -8.49 -8.81
CA PRO A 43 65.87 -9.46 -8.31
C PRO A 43 65.17 -9.14 -6.93
N PHE A 44 64.52 -10.16 -6.34
CA PHE A 44 63.72 -10.20 -5.09
C PHE A 44 64.54 -10.23 -3.76
N VAL A 45 63.87 -10.10 -2.58
CA VAL A 45 63.70 -11.15 -1.51
C VAL A 45 63.44 -10.60 -0.05
N THR A 46 62.33 -11.04 0.58
CA THR A 46 61.94 -11.13 2.05
C THR A 46 61.87 -9.94 3.04
N SER A 47 60.82 -10.02 3.90
CA SER A 47 60.81 -9.98 5.40
C SER A 47 59.97 -8.91 6.15
N LEU A 48 59.27 -9.39 7.20
CA LEU A 48 58.60 -8.70 8.33
C LEU A 48 59.59 -8.67 9.54
N PRO A 49 59.34 -8.09 10.76
CA PRO A 49 58.06 -7.71 11.40
C PRO A 49 58.08 -6.48 12.39
N LEU A 50 57.03 -6.39 13.25
CA LEU A 50 56.97 -5.86 14.65
C LEU A 50 56.73 -4.36 15.01
N SER A 51 55.53 -4.13 15.60
CA SER A 51 55.17 -3.42 16.86
C SER A 51 55.51 -1.94 17.19
N SER A 52 54.43 -1.20 17.51
CA SER A 52 54.07 -0.21 18.60
C SER A 52 55.04 0.10 19.77
N PRO A 53 54.75 1.04 20.73
CA PRO A 53 53.61 1.99 20.92
C PRO A 53 53.98 3.45 21.43
N GLY A 54 53.00 4.25 21.88
CA GLY A 54 53.16 5.47 22.75
C GLY A 54 52.56 6.78 22.17
N GLN A 55 51.65 7.52 22.82
CA GLN A 55 51.76 8.43 24.00
C GLN A 55 52.62 9.71 23.76
N GLU A 56 52.24 10.95 24.16
CA GLU A 56 50.99 11.49 24.75
C GLU A 56 50.96 13.06 24.70
N CYS A 57 49.78 13.67 24.91
CA CYS A 57 49.51 15.06 25.39
C CYS A 57 49.89 16.37 24.62
N ARG A 58 49.04 17.38 24.89
CA ARG A 58 48.96 18.80 24.45
C ARG A 58 50.00 19.73 25.17
N PRO A 59 50.17 21.07 24.89
CA PRO A 59 49.18 22.05 24.36
C PRO A 59 49.64 23.27 23.50
N MET A 60 48.65 24.07 23.04
CA MET A 60 48.51 25.58 22.92
C MET A 60 49.74 26.50 22.67
N PRO A 61 49.62 27.66 21.96
CA PRO A 61 48.54 28.66 22.15
C PRO A 61 48.05 29.45 20.89
N VAL A 62 47.38 30.60 21.11
CA VAL A 62 46.52 31.38 20.19
C VAL A 62 47.02 32.85 20.04
N ALA A 63 46.67 33.51 18.92
CA ALA A 63 46.55 34.98 18.76
C ALA A 63 45.38 35.25 17.78
N GLU A 64 44.32 36.00 18.11
CA GLU A 64 44.20 37.48 18.10
C GLU A 64 44.47 38.12 16.72
N VAL A 65 43.49 38.58 15.92
CA VAL A 65 42.38 39.57 16.08
C VAL A 65 42.82 41.03 15.83
N THR A 66 42.12 41.70 14.91
CA THR A 66 42.11 43.18 14.76
C THR A 66 40.82 43.62 14.02
N THR A 67 40.37 44.86 14.22
CA THR A 67 39.03 45.35 13.82
C THR A 67 39.07 46.77 13.19
N LEU A 68 37.89 47.38 12.94
CA LEU A 68 37.61 48.70 12.30
C LEU A 68 37.50 48.62 10.75
N GLN A 69 36.64 49.37 10.05
CA GLN A 69 35.67 50.42 10.46
C GLN A 69 34.52 50.58 9.43
N THR A 70 33.43 51.28 9.78
CA THR A 70 32.28 51.60 8.90
C THR A 70 32.00 53.11 8.79
N PRO A 71 31.27 53.55 7.76
CA PRO A 71 30.41 54.74 7.83
C PRO A 71 28.97 54.55 7.27
N SER A 72 28.09 55.51 7.58
CA SER A 72 26.68 55.67 7.14
C SER A 72 26.53 55.97 5.63
N ALA A 73 25.46 55.64 4.88
CA ALA A 73 24.00 55.52 5.10
C ALA A 73 23.19 56.84 4.94
N ASP A 74 22.22 56.87 4.01
CA ASP A 74 20.89 57.52 4.17
C ASP A 74 19.89 57.29 3.00
N THR A 75 18.67 56.83 3.33
CA THR A 75 17.34 57.00 2.64
C THR A 75 17.16 56.66 1.12
N THR A 76 15.98 56.29 0.59
CA THR A 76 14.56 56.39 1.04
C THR A 76 13.70 55.14 0.73
N THR A 77 12.68 54.90 1.57
CA THR A 77 11.36 54.27 1.29
C THR A 77 11.27 52.87 0.64
N SER A 78 10.78 51.91 1.44
CA SER A 78 9.99 50.76 0.99
C SER A 78 8.63 50.75 1.72
N PHE A 79 7.56 50.37 1.02
CA PHE A 79 6.21 50.17 1.60
C PHE A 79 5.90 48.67 1.62
N GLU A 80 5.42 48.15 2.75
CA GLU A 80 4.85 46.80 2.84
C GLU A 80 3.33 46.85 2.63
N PHE A 81 2.76 45.92 1.86
CA PHE A 81 1.66 45.05 2.35
C PHE A 81 1.29 43.91 1.38
N ARG A 82 1.09 42.71 1.95
CA ARG A 82 0.29 41.54 1.48
C ARG A 82 0.27 41.13 -0.02
N PRO A 83 0.65 39.87 -0.30
CA PRO A 83 -0.14 38.96 -1.13
C PRO A 83 -1.19 38.20 -0.29
N THR A 84 -2.40 38.02 -0.82
CA THR A 84 -3.46 37.22 -0.18
C THR A 84 -3.35 35.74 -0.57
N ARG A 85 -3.21 34.83 0.41
CA ARG A 85 -3.38 33.39 0.19
C ARG A 85 -4.86 33.01 0.19
N GLY A 86 -5.26 32.15 -0.74
CA GLY A 86 -6.48 31.37 -0.69
C GLY A 86 -6.17 29.96 -1.20
N SER A 87 -5.99 29.01 -0.29
CA SER A 87 -5.58 27.65 -0.61
C SER A 87 -6.03 26.69 0.49
N SER A 88 -7.00 25.82 0.18
CA SER A 88 -7.33 24.65 1.00
C SER A 88 -6.39 23.50 0.64
N SER A 89 -5.94 22.73 1.64
CA SER A 89 -5.03 21.60 1.47
C SER A 89 -5.47 20.45 2.38
N ALA A 90 -5.88 19.34 1.78
CA ALA A 90 -6.19 18.10 2.51
C ALA A 90 -4.90 17.40 3.00
N VAL A 91 -5.02 16.59 4.05
CA VAL A 91 -3.87 16.03 4.78
C VAL A 91 -3.46 14.66 4.25
N GLY A 92 -2.18 14.53 3.89
CA GLY A 92 -1.48 13.25 3.70
C GLY A 92 -0.36 13.07 4.73
N LEU A 93 0.13 11.84 4.92
CA LEU A 93 1.10 11.48 5.96
C LEU A 93 2.46 11.03 5.40
N SER A 94 3.09 11.89 4.60
CA SER A 94 4.51 12.21 4.85
C SER A 94 4.56 13.31 5.91
N LEU A 95 5.66 13.49 6.65
CA LEU A 95 5.82 14.67 7.53
C LEU A 95 5.73 15.96 6.69
N PRO A 96 4.67 16.78 6.79
CA PRO A 96 4.59 18.02 6.03
C PRO A 96 5.38 19.10 6.78
N LEU A 97 5.90 20.07 6.03
CA LEU A 97 6.43 21.33 6.57
C LEU A 97 5.30 22.12 7.27
N GLY A 98 4.94 21.71 8.49
CA GLY A 98 3.82 22.26 9.25
C GLY A 98 3.40 21.52 10.54
N HIS A 99 3.66 20.21 10.70
CA HIS A 99 3.21 19.44 11.88
C HIS A 99 4.12 19.62 13.11
N TYR A 100 4.17 20.83 13.64
CA TYR A 100 4.72 21.10 14.97
C TYR A 100 3.62 20.97 16.05
N PRO A 101 3.94 20.52 17.29
CA PRO A 101 2.96 20.38 18.37
C PRO A 101 2.08 21.62 18.62
N HIS A 102 2.65 22.83 18.61
CA HIS A 102 1.89 24.08 18.77
C HIS A 102 0.92 24.43 17.62
N ASN A 103 1.08 23.82 16.44
CA ASN A 103 0.15 23.97 15.31
C ASN A 103 -0.99 22.96 15.41
N ILE A 104 -0.71 21.75 15.90
CA ILE A 104 -1.73 20.73 16.19
C ILE A 104 -2.65 21.22 17.32
N HIS A 105 -2.06 21.80 18.37
CA HIS A 105 -2.80 22.47 19.44
C HIS A 105 -3.65 23.63 18.92
N GLU A 106 -3.09 24.56 18.13
CA GLU A 106 -3.87 25.69 17.56
C GLU A 106 -5.01 25.23 16.67
N THR A 107 -4.76 24.22 15.82
CA THR A 107 -5.76 23.68 14.90
C THR A 107 -6.94 23.08 15.67
N LEU A 108 -6.69 22.39 16.79
CA LEU A 108 -7.75 21.89 17.67
C LEU A 108 -8.50 23.03 18.35
N THR A 109 -7.80 23.98 18.99
CA THR A 109 -8.46 25.06 19.75
C THR A 109 -9.31 25.93 18.83
N SER A 110 -8.76 26.39 17.71
CA SER A 110 -9.48 27.26 16.79
C SER A 110 -10.61 26.54 16.04
N ALA A 111 -10.52 25.22 15.79
CA ALA A 111 -11.67 24.47 15.28
C ALA A 111 -12.85 24.46 16.26
N ILE A 112 -12.59 24.27 17.55
CA ILE A 112 -13.64 24.22 18.59
C ILE A 112 -14.18 25.62 18.90
N GLU A 113 -13.33 26.65 18.91
CA GLU A 113 -13.72 28.06 19.03
C GLU A 113 -14.59 28.52 17.84
N ASN A 114 -14.27 28.09 16.61
CA ASN A 114 -15.07 28.40 15.41
C ASN A 114 -16.47 27.77 15.43
N LEU A 115 -16.65 26.65 16.14
CA LEU A 115 -17.97 26.05 16.39
C LEU A 115 -18.78 26.80 17.49
N GLY A 116 -18.21 27.87 18.08
CA GLY A 116 -18.82 28.65 19.16
C GLY A 116 -18.84 27.91 20.50
N LEU A 117 -18.02 26.86 20.66
CA LEU A 117 -18.06 25.97 21.82
C LEU A 117 -16.98 26.35 22.85
N PRO A 118 -17.34 26.50 24.14
CA PRO A 118 -16.37 26.76 25.21
C PRO A 118 -15.51 25.52 25.48
N LEU A 119 -14.33 25.47 24.84
CA LEU A 119 -13.40 24.33 24.81
C LEU A 119 -13.24 23.58 26.14
N GLU A 120 -12.96 24.29 27.24
CA GLU A 120 -12.77 23.67 28.55
C GLU A 120 -14.01 22.89 29.01
N GLN A 121 -15.20 23.51 28.87
CA GLN A 121 -16.47 22.88 29.21
C GLN A 121 -16.78 21.72 28.27
N THR A 122 -16.48 21.84 26.97
CA THR A 122 -16.62 20.76 25.99
C THR A 122 -15.75 19.56 26.33
N VAL A 123 -14.47 19.77 26.65
CA VAL A 123 -13.54 18.71 27.08
C VAL A 123 -14.01 18.10 28.40
N ARG A 124 -14.30 18.90 29.44
CA ARG A 124 -14.84 18.42 30.72
C ARG A 124 -16.11 17.59 30.52
N GLN A 125 -17.03 18.00 29.65
CA GLN A 125 -18.25 17.25 29.35
C GLN A 125 -17.95 15.89 28.69
N CYS A 126 -17.02 15.81 27.72
CA CYS A 126 -16.58 14.54 27.15
C CYS A 126 -15.99 13.60 28.23
N LEU A 127 -15.23 14.13 29.18
CA LEU A 127 -14.60 13.35 30.24
C LEU A 127 -15.61 12.89 31.31
N CYS A 128 -16.63 13.71 31.65
CA CYS A 128 -17.74 13.27 32.49
C CYS A 128 -18.53 12.13 31.81
N LEU A 129 -18.85 12.27 30.51
CA LEU A 129 -19.49 11.21 29.72
C LEU A 129 -18.65 9.93 29.66
N TYR A 130 -17.31 10.04 29.67
CA TYR A 130 -16.43 8.88 29.79
C TYR A 130 -16.61 8.15 31.12
N MET A 131 -16.64 8.87 32.24
CA MET A 131 -16.83 8.25 33.57
C MET A 131 -18.24 7.69 33.77
N GLU A 132 -19.27 8.32 33.18
CA GLU A 132 -20.64 7.80 33.17
C GLU A 132 -20.82 6.56 32.28
N GLN A 133 -20.20 6.51 31.10
CA GLN A 133 -20.60 5.54 30.05
C GLN A 133 -19.51 4.58 29.59
N CYS A 134 -18.23 4.94 29.65
CA CYS A 134 -17.12 4.10 29.20
C CYS A 134 -16.33 3.45 30.35
N PHE A 135 -16.02 4.19 31.43
CA PHE A 135 -15.27 3.66 32.56
C PHE A 135 -15.84 2.34 33.14
N PRO A 136 -17.18 2.14 33.27
CA PRO A 136 -17.76 0.90 33.81
C PRO A 136 -17.44 -0.37 33.01
N ILE A 137 -17.02 -0.24 31.74
CA ILE A 137 -16.62 -1.34 30.86
C ILE A 137 -15.16 -1.23 30.39
N SER A 138 -14.46 -0.14 30.72
CA SER A 138 -13.10 0.17 30.31
C SER A 138 -12.42 1.10 31.32
N PRO A 139 -12.03 0.62 32.52
CA PRO A 139 -11.45 1.43 33.58
C PRO A 139 -9.95 1.68 33.33
N ILE A 140 -9.62 2.44 32.28
CA ILE A 140 -8.25 2.61 31.77
C ILE A 140 -7.75 4.08 31.78
N ILE A 141 -8.31 4.89 32.67
CA ILE A 141 -7.87 6.27 32.95
C ILE A 141 -7.90 6.52 34.46
N HIS A 142 -6.88 7.20 34.98
CA HIS A 142 -6.86 7.75 36.34
C HIS A 142 -7.45 9.17 36.36
N LEU A 143 -8.52 9.38 37.14
CA LEU A 143 -9.32 10.60 37.17
C LEU A 143 -8.51 11.85 37.54
N ALA A 144 -7.69 11.79 38.59
CA ALA A 144 -6.95 12.95 39.08
C ALA A 144 -5.78 13.36 38.15
N SER A 145 -5.20 12.44 37.38
CA SER A 145 -4.28 12.80 36.28
C SER A 145 -5.05 13.44 35.13
N LEU A 146 -6.16 12.83 34.71
CA LEU A 146 -6.96 13.31 33.59
C LEU A 146 -7.50 14.73 33.82
N LYS A 147 -7.98 15.05 35.03
CA LYS A 147 -8.41 16.40 35.41
C LYS A 147 -7.30 17.44 35.26
N LYS A 148 -6.05 17.10 35.62
CA LYS A 148 -4.86 17.98 35.44
C LYS A 148 -4.48 18.16 33.97
N HIS A 149 -4.66 17.12 33.15
CA HIS A 149 -4.30 17.17 31.73
C HIS A 149 -5.28 17.99 30.87
N VAL A 150 -6.46 18.37 31.38
CA VAL A 150 -7.39 19.29 30.67
C VAL A 150 -6.74 20.64 30.39
N ASP A 151 -5.96 21.16 31.33
CA ASP A 151 -5.33 22.47 31.21
C ASP A 151 -4.35 22.54 30.03
N LEU A 152 -3.77 21.41 29.61
CA LEU A 152 -2.86 21.30 28.46
C LEU A 152 -3.54 21.53 27.10
N LEU A 153 -4.89 21.52 27.03
CA LEU A 153 -5.63 21.82 25.80
C LEU A 153 -6.00 23.31 25.69
N LEU A 154 -5.88 24.08 26.78
CA LEU A 154 -6.31 25.48 26.80
C LEU A 154 -5.32 26.37 26.01
N PRO A 155 -5.78 27.40 25.26
CA PRO A 155 -4.92 28.29 24.49
C PRO A 155 -3.74 28.90 25.27
N ALA A 156 -3.89 29.08 26.59
CA ALA A 156 -2.82 29.53 27.47
C ALA A 156 -1.61 28.56 27.52
N SER A 157 -1.86 27.25 27.44
CA SER A 157 -0.85 26.18 27.53
C SER A 157 -0.12 25.92 26.21
N ARG A 158 -0.56 26.53 25.10
CA ARG A 158 0.07 26.40 23.77
C ARG A 158 1.59 26.64 23.77
N HIS A 159 2.09 27.48 24.66
CA HIS A 159 3.51 27.78 24.79
C HIS A 159 4.36 26.55 25.16
N LEU A 160 3.81 25.57 25.88
CA LEU A 160 4.47 24.30 26.21
C LEU A 160 4.78 23.43 24.97
N PHE A 161 4.08 23.70 23.86
CA PHE A 161 4.17 22.96 22.60
C PHE A 161 5.03 23.68 21.53
N GLN A 162 5.70 24.78 21.92
CA GLN A 162 6.63 25.50 21.05
C GLN A 162 8.06 24.94 21.17
N PRO A 163 8.79 24.73 20.06
CA PRO A 163 10.20 24.34 20.13
C PRO A 163 11.04 25.52 20.63
N ALA A 164 11.77 25.37 21.73
CA ALA A 164 12.74 26.37 22.13
C ALA A 164 13.96 26.32 21.18
N PHE A 165 14.29 27.44 20.55
CA PHE A 165 15.46 27.56 19.67
C PHE A 165 16.77 27.41 20.47
N PRO A 166 17.56 26.34 20.30
CA PRO A 166 18.81 26.19 21.03
C PRO A 166 19.92 26.95 20.30
N ARG A 167 20.27 28.15 20.78
CA ARG A 167 21.56 28.76 20.45
C ARG A 167 22.68 27.98 21.15
N MET A 168 23.20 26.96 20.46
CA MET A 168 24.40 26.19 20.82
C MET A 168 24.42 25.62 22.26
N LEU A 169 24.02 24.35 22.41
CA LEU A 169 24.34 23.54 23.60
C LEU A 169 25.14 22.28 23.21
N PRO A 170 25.96 21.72 24.11
CA PRO A 170 26.77 20.53 23.84
C PRO A 170 25.94 19.24 23.73
N HIS A 171 26.58 18.16 23.26
CA HIS A 171 25.91 16.89 22.91
C HIS A 171 25.27 16.09 24.06
N ASP A 172 25.48 16.47 25.33
CA ASP A 172 25.07 15.70 26.52
C ASP A 172 24.06 16.44 27.42
N THR A 173 23.24 17.34 26.86
CA THR A 173 22.14 18.02 27.60
C THR A 173 20.76 17.63 27.06
N GLU A 174 19.81 17.42 27.97
CA GLU A 174 18.43 17.04 27.68
C GLU A 174 17.72 18.02 26.73
N TRP A 175 16.80 17.48 25.92
CA TRP A 175 16.20 18.19 24.79
C TRP A 175 15.29 19.34 25.27
N PRO A 176 15.55 20.61 24.90
CA PRO A 176 14.71 21.76 25.27
C PRO A 176 13.48 21.88 24.35
N GLY A 177 12.85 20.74 24.01
CA GLY A 177 11.63 20.69 23.23
C GLY A 177 10.38 20.75 24.11
N PRO A 178 9.18 20.64 23.51
CA PRO A 178 7.96 20.31 24.25
C PRO A 178 8.18 19.06 25.11
N CYS A 179 7.71 19.09 26.36
CA CYS A 179 7.83 17.93 27.24
C CYS A 179 7.05 16.75 26.64
N ILE A 180 7.70 15.60 26.47
CA ILE A 180 7.07 14.43 25.85
C ILE A 180 5.90 13.91 26.71
N ASN A 181 5.97 14.10 28.03
CA ASN A 181 4.86 13.81 28.94
C ASN A 181 3.65 14.73 28.70
N ASP A 182 3.86 16.01 28.39
CA ASP A 182 2.77 16.97 28.09
C ASP A 182 2.13 16.65 26.72
N MET A 183 2.95 16.26 25.72
CA MET A 183 2.45 15.77 24.44
C MET A 183 1.65 14.47 24.61
N ARG A 184 2.16 13.50 25.39
CA ARG A 184 1.46 12.24 25.69
C ARG A 184 0.15 12.49 26.47
N ALA A 185 0.15 13.41 27.43
CA ALA A 185 -1.03 13.82 28.17
C ALA A 185 -2.09 14.49 27.28
N PHE A 186 -1.69 15.41 26.39
CA PHE A 186 -2.58 16.00 25.37
C PHE A 186 -3.16 14.93 24.44
N THR A 187 -2.32 14.01 23.94
CA THR A 187 -2.76 12.89 23.09
C THR A 187 -3.76 11.98 23.81
N LEU A 188 -3.55 11.71 25.11
CA LEU A 188 -4.48 10.91 25.91
C LEU A 188 -5.85 11.59 26.04
N VAL A 189 -5.89 12.86 26.45
CA VAL A 189 -7.16 13.59 26.60
C VAL A 189 -7.90 13.69 25.27
N THR A 190 -7.21 14.06 24.19
CA THR A 190 -7.81 14.14 22.85
C THR A 190 -8.28 12.78 22.32
N SER A 191 -7.54 11.69 22.58
CA SER A 191 -7.99 10.33 22.21
C SER A 191 -9.24 9.91 22.98
N ALA A 192 -9.32 10.19 24.29
CA ALA A 192 -10.47 9.89 25.12
C ALA A 192 -11.72 10.68 24.65
N CYS A 193 -11.55 11.97 24.37
CA CYS A 193 -12.58 12.81 23.74
C CYS A 193 -13.05 12.23 22.40
N ALA A 194 -12.14 11.81 21.51
CA ALA A 194 -12.51 11.18 20.24
C ALA A 194 -13.35 9.90 20.40
N ASN A 195 -12.95 8.98 21.31
CA ASN A 195 -13.71 7.76 21.62
C ASN A 195 -15.11 8.05 22.20
N ILE A 196 -15.30 9.19 22.87
CA ILE A 196 -16.61 9.63 23.37
C ILE A 196 -17.44 10.29 22.26
N CYS A 197 -16.85 11.19 21.48
CA CYS A 197 -17.49 11.84 20.35
C CYS A 197 -17.96 10.82 19.27
N SER A 198 -17.25 9.70 19.09
CA SER A 198 -17.68 8.64 18.19
C SER A 198 -18.85 7.82 18.73
N LYS A 199 -18.78 7.37 20.00
CA LYS A 199 -19.75 6.49 20.65
C LYS A 199 -21.06 7.16 21.06
N ILE A 200 -20.99 8.36 21.62
CA ILE A 200 -22.16 8.99 22.25
C ILE A 200 -23.14 9.46 21.15
N PRO A 201 -24.46 9.21 21.31
CA PRO A 201 -25.48 9.71 20.39
C PRO A 201 -25.52 11.24 20.33
N THR A 202 -25.89 11.78 19.17
CA THR A 202 -26.11 13.23 18.98
C THR A 202 -27.27 13.77 19.81
N SER A 203 -28.19 12.92 20.26
CA SER A 203 -29.25 13.25 21.22
C SER A 203 -28.76 13.44 22.66
N VAL A 204 -27.57 12.93 23.00
CA VAL A 204 -26.95 13.03 24.33
C VAL A 204 -25.79 14.04 24.32
N PHE A 205 -25.01 14.08 23.24
CA PHE A 205 -23.94 15.04 23.03
C PHE A 205 -23.93 15.53 21.58
N THR A 206 -24.76 16.53 21.28
CA THR A 206 -25.00 17.04 19.91
C THR A 206 -23.74 17.50 19.18
N PRO A 207 -22.72 18.12 19.82
CA PRO A 207 -21.45 18.44 19.15
C PRO A 207 -20.59 17.22 18.75
N GLY A 208 -20.90 16.01 19.25
CA GLY A 208 -20.04 14.84 19.13
C GLY A 208 -19.71 14.42 17.70
N SER A 209 -20.69 14.44 16.79
CA SER A 209 -20.50 14.07 15.38
C SER A 209 -19.52 14.98 14.65
N THR A 210 -19.49 16.29 14.96
CA THR A 210 -18.52 17.23 14.38
C THR A 210 -17.16 17.11 15.08
N LEU A 211 -17.15 17.06 16.42
CA LEU A 211 -15.93 17.09 17.22
C LEU A 211 -15.06 15.83 17.10
N VAL A 212 -15.64 14.67 16.77
CA VAL A 212 -14.90 13.41 16.66
C VAL A 212 -13.71 13.50 15.72
N HIS A 213 -13.86 14.18 14.59
CA HIS A 213 -12.81 14.31 13.58
C HIS A 213 -11.68 15.24 14.05
N HIS A 214 -12.02 16.35 14.71
CA HIS A 214 -11.03 17.28 15.25
C HIS A 214 -10.21 16.66 16.39
N PHE A 215 -10.85 15.99 17.35
CA PHE A 215 -10.15 15.31 18.44
C PHE A 215 -9.31 14.12 17.95
N LEU A 216 -9.82 13.31 17.00
CA LEU A 216 -9.07 12.18 16.45
C LEU A 216 -7.88 12.62 15.60
N ALA A 217 -8.03 13.70 14.82
CA ALA A 217 -6.93 14.28 14.04
C ALA A 217 -5.85 14.88 14.97
N ALA A 218 -6.24 15.64 15.99
CA ALA A 218 -5.30 16.23 16.95
C ALA A 218 -4.55 15.15 17.75
N SER A 219 -5.24 14.10 18.19
CA SER A 219 -4.61 12.96 18.88
C SER A 219 -3.61 12.22 17.99
N ARG A 220 -4.00 11.88 16.75
CA ARG A 220 -3.11 11.17 15.81
C ARG A 220 -1.91 12.03 15.40
N GLY A 221 -2.14 13.30 15.10
CA GLY A 221 -1.09 14.25 14.75
C GLY A 221 -0.10 14.45 15.90
N MET A 222 -0.58 14.61 17.13
CA MET A 222 0.31 14.80 18.29
C MET A 222 1.11 13.52 18.59
N LEU A 223 0.50 12.32 18.48
CA LEU A 223 1.22 11.05 18.65
C LEU A 223 2.42 10.94 17.70
N MET A 224 2.22 11.30 16.42
CA MET A 224 3.30 11.28 15.41
C MET A 224 4.44 12.29 15.68
N CYS A 225 4.27 13.26 16.59
CA CYS A 225 5.36 14.15 16.99
C CYS A 225 6.33 13.53 18.02
N TYR A 226 6.00 12.37 18.60
CA TYR A 226 6.87 11.69 19.58
C TYR A 226 6.80 10.14 19.52
N GLU A 227 6.25 9.55 18.44
CA GLU A 227 5.94 8.12 18.37
C GLU A 227 7.16 7.22 18.60
N ASP A 228 8.34 7.58 18.09
CA ASP A 228 9.58 6.81 18.29
C ASP A 228 9.94 6.69 19.78
N GLN A 229 9.87 7.81 20.51
CA GLN A 229 10.12 7.83 21.96
C GLN A 229 8.98 7.14 22.74
N ASP A 230 7.75 7.18 22.21
CA ASP A 230 6.61 6.48 22.78
C ASP A 230 6.73 4.95 22.66
N VAL A 231 7.29 4.48 21.55
CA VAL A 231 7.57 3.06 21.29
C VAL A 231 8.82 2.59 22.05
N ALA A 232 9.82 3.45 22.22
CA ALA A 232 11.01 3.17 23.03
C ALA A 232 10.73 3.16 24.54
N HIS A 233 9.84 4.02 25.02
CA HIS A 233 9.49 4.17 26.44
C HIS A 233 7.96 4.22 26.67
N PRO A 234 7.24 3.11 26.41
CA PRO A 234 5.78 3.06 26.50
C PRO A 234 5.29 3.00 27.96
N ASP A 235 4.14 3.64 28.19
CA ASP A 235 3.40 3.60 29.45
C ASP A 235 1.93 3.21 29.26
N SER A 236 1.13 3.21 30.33
CA SER A 236 -0.31 2.92 30.22
C SER A 236 -1.06 3.90 29.31
N SER A 237 -0.61 5.14 29.19
CA SER A 237 -1.18 6.14 28.29
C SER A 237 -0.84 5.82 26.84
N SER A 238 0.40 5.42 26.52
CA SER A 238 0.81 4.95 25.19
C SER A 238 -0.10 3.85 24.64
N LEU A 239 -0.59 2.97 25.53
CA LEU A 239 -1.55 1.92 25.21
C LEU A 239 -2.99 2.45 25.14
N SER A 240 -3.47 3.18 26.17
CA SER A 240 -4.83 3.74 26.22
C SER A 240 -5.13 4.67 25.03
N ILE A 241 -4.16 5.48 24.60
CA ILE A 241 -4.25 6.32 23.39
C ILE A 241 -4.63 5.48 22.17
N ARG A 242 -3.89 4.39 21.92
CA ARG A 242 -4.10 3.54 20.75
C ARG A 242 -5.38 2.72 20.87
N VAL A 243 -5.77 2.30 22.08
CA VAL A 243 -7.11 1.71 22.33
C VAL A 243 -8.23 2.69 21.97
N PHE A 244 -8.18 3.94 22.45
CA PHE A 244 -9.21 4.93 22.17
C PHE A 244 -9.26 5.34 20.69
N GLN A 245 -8.10 5.54 20.05
CA GLN A 245 -8.04 5.81 18.61
C GLN A 245 -8.60 4.63 17.79
N ALA A 246 -8.27 3.38 18.13
CA ALA A 246 -8.80 2.20 17.46
C ALA A 246 -10.32 2.09 17.62
N VAL A 247 -10.85 2.31 18.82
CA VAL A 247 -12.30 2.28 19.09
C VAL A 247 -13.03 3.42 18.37
N ALA A 248 -12.47 4.63 18.33
CA ALA A 248 -13.03 5.74 17.57
C ALA A 248 -13.09 5.43 16.06
N LEU A 249 -12.00 4.88 15.50
CA LEU A 249 -11.94 4.43 14.11
C LEU A 249 -12.95 3.32 13.80
N HIS A 250 -13.18 2.38 14.73
CA HIS A 250 -14.18 1.32 14.57
C HIS A 250 -15.60 1.90 14.48
N THR A 251 -15.97 2.79 15.41
CA THR A 251 -17.30 3.42 15.41
C THR A 251 -17.53 4.35 14.21
N LEU A 252 -16.45 4.87 13.60
CA LEU A 252 -16.49 5.61 12.33
C LEU A 252 -16.42 4.71 11.09
N GLY A 253 -16.66 3.40 11.21
CA GLY A 253 -16.64 2.44 10.10
C GLY A 253 -15.26 2.12 9.51
N LYS A 254 -14.18 2.74 10.01
CA LYS A 254 -12.80 2.59 9.50
C LYS A 254 -12.12 1.36 10.11
N ILE A 255 -12.81 0.21 10.00
CA ILE A 255 -12.50 -1.07 10.66
C ILE A 255 -11.06 -1.54 10.40
N ARG A 256 -10.55 -1.45 9.16
CA ARG A 256 -9.15 -1.84 8.88
C ARG A 256 -8.12 -0.96 9.60
N LEU A 257 -8.35 0.35 9.68
CA LEU A 257 -7.48 1.26 10.44
C LEU A 257 -7.60 1.05 11.95
N SER A 258 -8.79 0.70 12.44
CA SER A 258 -9.00 0.28 13.83
C SER A 258 -8.12 -0.92 14.19
N TRP A 259 -8.18 -2.00 13.41
CA TRP A 259 -7.34 -3.19 13.63
C TRP A 259 -5.84 -2.89 13.51
N TYR A 260 -5.44 -2.01 12.59
CA TYR A 260 -4.04 -1.58 12.48
C TYR A 260 -3.56 -0.90 13.77
N VAL A 261 -4.29 0.10 14.27
CA VAL A 261 -3.93 0.83 15.51
C VAL A 261 -4.02 -0.05 16.76
N LEU A 262 -5.01 -0.95 16.85
CA LEU A 262 -5.09 -1.93 17.93
C LEU A 262 -3.89 -2.90 17.91
N GLY A 263 -3.45 -3.32 16.72
CA GLY A 263 -2.27 -4.15 16.53
C GLY A 263 -0.96 -3.50 17.00
N HIS A 264 -0.86 -2.16 16.96
CA HIS A 264 0.25 -1.44 17.60
C HIS A 264 0.20 -1.59 19.12
N ALA A 265 -0.96 -1.37 19.75
CA ALA A 265 -1.12 -1.52 21.19
C ALA A 265 -0.88 -2.97 21.67
N LEU A 266 -1.32 -3.97 20.91
CA LEU A 266 -1.02 -5.39 21.18
C LEU A 266 0.48 -5.69 21.14
N ARG A 267 1.22 -5.15 20.15
CA ARG A 267 2.69 -5.31 20.09
C ARG A 267 3.39 -4.61 21.26
N LEU A 268 2.98 -3.40 21.63
CA LEU A 268 3.53 -2.71 22.81
C LEU A 268 3.28 -3.51 24.09
N ALA A 269 2.08 -4.05 24.30
CA ALA A 269 1.76 -4.89 25.46
C ALA A 269 2.59 -6.18 25.53
N LEU A 270 2.97 -6.77 24.38
CA LEU A 270 3.90 -7.89 24.30
C LEU A 270 5.34 -7.48 24.66
N VAL A 271 5.84 -6.37 24.10
CA VAL A 271 7.19 -5.84 24.36
C VAL A 271 7.34 -5.45 25.84
N MET A 272 6.31 -4.84 26.43
CA MET A 272 6.22 -4.52 27.86
C MET A 272 6.02 -5.77 28.76
N ARG A 273 5.86 -6.96 28.18
CA ARG A 273 5.58 -8.24 28.86
C ARG A 273 4.40 -8.18 29.85
N LEU A 274 3.30 -7.52 29.48
CA LEU A 274 2.17 -7.31 30.41
C LEU A 274 1.41 -8.58 30.81
N PHE A 275 1.66 -9.70 30.14
CA PHE A 275 1.21 -11.04 30.54
C PHE A 275 2.01 -11.63 31.71
N ASP A 276 3.17 -11.05 32.06
CA ASP A 276 4.10 -11.51 33.08
C ASP A 276 3.96 -10.67 34.37
N LYS A 277 3.66 -11.31 35.51
CA LYS A 277 3.48 -10.60 36.80
C LYS A 277 4.76 -9.86 37.25
N ALA A 278 5.94 -10.26 36.79
CA ALA A 278 7.19 -9.57 37.09
C ALA A 278 7.27 -8.17 36.46
N SER A 279 6.62 -7.93 35.31
CA SER A 279 6.64 -6.63 34.60
C SER A 279 6.07 -5.47 35.43
N TYR A 280 5.23 -5.77 36.43
CA TYR A 280 4.56 -4.79 37.29
C TYR A 280 5.34 -4.42 38.56
N SER A 281 6.40 -5.18 38.88
CA SER A 281 7.05 -5.16 40.22
C SER A 281 7.85 -3.90 40.55
N HIS A 282 8.14 -3.06 39.57
CA HIS A 282 9.00 -1.87 39.69
C HIS A 282 8.26 -0.56 39.38
N LEU A 283 6.95 -0.63 39.15
CA LEU A 283 6.09 0.50 38.81
C LEU A 283 5.41 1.06 40.05
N ASP A 284 4.93 2.31 39.99
CA ASP A 284 3.99 2.80 41.00
C ASP A 284 2.65 2.05 40.89
N GLN A 285 1.84 2.14 41.96
CA GLN A 285 0.59 1.39 42.05
C GLN A 285 -0.43 1.78 40.95
N VAL A 286 -0.49 3.06 40.55
CA VAL A 286 -1.50 3.56 39.59
C VAL A 286 -1.13 3.14 38.17
N GLU A 287 0.13 3.33 37.76
CA GLU A 287 0.64 2.87 36.47
C GLU A 287 0.56 1.33 36.36
N SER A 288 0.86 0.62 37.45
CA SER A 288 0.69 -0.83 37.55
C SER A 288 -0.77 -1.24 37.31
N GLN A 289 -1.73 -0.59 37.99
CA GLN A 289 -3.16 -0.90 37.83
C GLN A 289 -3.72 -0.51 36.46
N LEU A 290 -3.28 0.61 35.88
CA LEU A 290 -3.65 1.02 34.53
C LEU A 290 -3.11 0.04 33.48
N ARG A 291 -1.83 -0.38 33.55
CA ARG A 291 -1.28 -1.41 32.67
C ARG A 291 -2.05 -2.73 32.76
N LYS A 292 -2.37 -3.21 33.97
CA LYS A 292 -3.22 -4.40 34.19
C LYS A 292 -4.56 -4.24 33.47
N ASN A 293 -5.24 -3.10 33.65
CA ASN A 293 -6.57 -2.87 33.06
C ASN A 293 -6.52 -2.73 31.53
N VAL A 294 -5.51 -2.05 30.96
CA VAL A 294 -5.36 -1.92 29.51
C VAL A 294 -4.98 -3.25 28.85
N PHE A 295 -4.08 -4.02 29.46
CA PHE A 295 -3.75 -5.37 28.99
C PHE A 295 -5.02 -6.24 28.86
N TRP A 296 -5.91 -6.21 29.85
CA TRP A 296 -7.16 -6.96 29.79
C TRP A 296 -8.17 -6.44 28.75
N ILE A 297 -8.18 -5.13 28.47
CA ILE A 297 -8.95 -4.59 27.33
C ILE A 297 -8.39 -5.09 25.99
N LEU A 298 -7.06 -5.10 25.84
CA LEU A 298 -6.39 -5.62 24.63
C LEU A 298 -6.63 -7.12 24.46
N TYR A 299 -6.52 -7.91 25.53
CA TYR A 299 -6.86 -9.34 25.56
C TYR A 299 -8.31 -9.60 25.13
N VAL A 300 -9.28 -8.92 25.74
CA VAL A 300 -10.70 -9.05 25.35
C VAL A 300 -10.92 -8.64 23.90
N SER A 301 -10.25 -7.60 23.42
CA SER A 301 -10.37 -7.14 22.03
C SER A 301 -9.82 -8.20 21.05
N ASP A 302 -8.63 -8.75 21.31
CA ASP A 302 -7.98 -9.80 20.52
C ASP A 302 -8.79 -11.12 20.51
N LYS A 303 -9.31 -11.55 21.67
CA LYS A 303 -10.26 -12.69 21.73
C LYS A 303 -11.54 -12.41 20.93
N SER A 304 -12.10 -11.21 21.03
CA SER A 304 -13.31 -10.86 20.27
C SER A 304 -13.09 -10.85 18.76
N ALA A 305 -11.91 -10.40 18.30
CA ALA A 305 -11.48 -10.49 16.91
C ALA A 305 -11.44 -11.95 16.43
N SER A 306 -10.89 -12.85 17.24
CA SER A 306 -10.70 -14.25 16.88
C SER A 306 -11.98 -15.09 16.94
N VAL A 307 -12.89 -14.77 17.88
CA VAL A 307 -14.15 -15.49 18.08
C VAL A 307 -15.27 -14.99 17.16
N LEU A 308 -15.39 -13.67 16.92
CA LEU A 308 -16.46 -13.10 16.08
C LEU A 308 -16.05 -12.87 14.62
N ASN A 309 -14.80 -12.47 14.38
CA ASN A 309 -14.32 -12.03 13.06
C ASN A 309 -13.23 -12.94 12.47
N SER A 310 -13.00 -14.13 13.06
CA SER A 310 -12.05 -15.15 12.62
C SER A 310 -10.57 -14.69 12.48
N VAL A 311 -10.19 -13.59 13.12
CA VAL A 311 -8.82 -13.05 13.11
C VAL A 311 -7.87 -14.00 13.90
N PRO A 312 -6.59 -14.19 13.53
CA PRO A 312 -5.64 -14.90 14.38
C PRO A 312 -5.53 -14.27 15.77
N THR A 313 -5.58 -15.07 16.84
CA THR A 313 -5.35 -14.60 18.22
C THR A 313 -3.88 -14.22 18.41
N THR A 314 -3.60 -13.01 18.89
CA THR A 314 -2.26 -12.55 19.27
C THR A 314 -1.89 -13.06 20.67
N LEU A 315 -2.77 -12.87 21.65
CA LEU A 315 -2.55 -13.16 23.06
C LEU A 315 -3.09 -14.56 23.41
N HIS A 316 -2.22 -15.57 23.32
CA HIS A 316 -2.53 -16.98 23.55
C HIS A 316 -1.36 -17.68 24.25
N ASP A 317 -1.63 -18.58 25.21
CA ASP A 317 -0.56 -19.28 25.97
C ASP A 317 0.43 -20.02 25.05
N ALA A 318 -0.08 -20.62 23.96
CA ALA A 318 0.77 -21.29 22.95
C ALA A 318 1.73 -20.34 22.17
N HIS A 319 1.64 -19.02 22.36
CA HIS A 319 2.51 -18.02 21.74
C HIS A 319 3.40 -17.27 22.76
N LEU A 320 3.36 -17.64 24.05
CA LEU A 320 4.02 -16.90 25.13
C LEU A 320 4.95 -17.82 25.93
N ASP A 321 6.12 -17.30 26.34
CA ASP A 321 7.10 -18.03 27.18
C ASP A 321 6.64 -18.22 28.66
N GLY A 322 5.35 -18.05 28.95
CA GLY A 322 4.75 -18.14 30.28
C GLY A 322 3.23 -18.00 30.22
N SER A 323 2.52 -18.61 31.18
CA SER A 323 1.05 -18.69 31.13
C SER A 323 0.33 -17.45 31.67
N LEU A 324 -0.64 -16.98 30.88
CA LEU A 324 -1.65 -15.95 31.16
C LEU A 324 -2.37 -16.16 32.51
N LEU A 325 -2.51 -17.40 32.96
CA LEU A 325 -3.20 -17.75 34.22
C LEU A 325 -2.57 -17.09 35.46
N THR A 326 -1.29 -16.70 35.38
CA THR A 326 -0.57 -15.99 36.46
C THR A 326 -1.12 -14.58 36.73
N ALA A 327 -1.94 -14.03 35.83
CA ALA A 327 -2.64 -12.75 35.99
C ALA A 327 -4.12 -12.89 36.40
N VAL A 328 -4.67 -14.12 36.45
CA VAL A 328 -6.09 -14.40 36.73
C VAL A 328 -6.30 -14.99 38.13
N SER A 329 -5.24 -15.44 38.82
CA SER A 329 -5.33 -15.93 40.20
C SER A 329 -5.78 -14.82 41.15
N ALA A 330 -7.07 -14.81 41.47
CA ALA A 330 -7.69 -13.86 42.38
C ALA A 330 -7.36 -14.20 43.84
N ASP A 331 -6.22 -13.69 44.30
CA ASP A 331 -6.06 -13.28 45.70
C ASP A 331 -6.24 -11.75 45.81
N GLN A 332 -6.53 -11.29 47.01
CA GLN A 332 -6.83 -9.90 47.30
C GLN A 332 -5.53 -9.07 47.34
N ASP A 333 -5.20 -8.39 46.23
CA ASP A 333 -4.40 -7.16 46.29
C ASP A 333 -5.24 -6.13 47.10
N GLU A 334 -5.21 -6.18 48.43
CA GLU A 334 -5.98 -5.26 49.30
C GLU A 334 -5.54 -3.78 49.12
N ASP A 335 -4.31 -3.57 48.63
CA ASP A 335 -3.71 -2.28 48.30
C ASP A 335 -3.88 -1.88 46.80
N GLN A 336 -5.01 -2.19 46.15
CA GLN A 336 -5.31 -1.63 44.82
C GLN A 336 -5.65 -0.13 44.95
N PRO A 337 -4.95 0.77 44.22
CA PRO A 337 -5.23 2.20 44.28
C PRO A 337 -6.54 2.53 43.57
N CYS A 338 -7.24 3.53 44.08
CA CYS A 338 -8.52 4.00 43.53
C CYS A 338 -8.25 4.90 42.31
N LEU A 339 -8.57 4.44 41.10
CA LEU A 339 -8.42 5.23 39.86
C LEU A 339 -9.37 6.43 39.82
N LEU A 340 -10.42 6.43 40.64
CA LEU A 340 -11.41 7.48 40.80
C LEU A 340 -11.19 8.34 42.07
N GLU A 341 -10.03 8.28 42.73
CA GLU A 341 -9.80 9.03 43.97
C GLU A 341 -9.82 10.54 43.77
N ASP A 342 -10.87 11.17 44.30
CA ASP A 342 -11.07 12.60 44.32
C ASP A 342 -11.89 12.98 45.55
N ALA A 343 -11.36 13.88 46.38
CA ALA A 343 -11.98 14.26 47.65
C ALA A 343 -13.24 15.12 47.49
N ASP A 344 -13.40 15.78 46.33
CA ASP A 344 -14.48 16.72 46.05
C ASP A 344 -15.66 16.09 45.28
N GLU A 345 -15.58 14.81 44.89
CA GLU A 345 -16.53 14.16 43.96
C GLU A 345 -17.30 12.97 44.60
N PRO A 346 -18.52 13.20 45.16
CA PRO A 346 -19.26 12.19 45.91
C PRO A 346 -19.84 11.04 45.06
N LEU A 347 -19.85 11.15 43.72
CA LEU A 347 -20.40 10.12 42.83
C LEU A 347 -19.68 8.76 42.96
N TYR A 348 -18.37 8.78 43.21
CA TYR A 348 -17.51 7.59 43.24
C TYR A 348 -17.33 6.97 44.63
N LYS A 349 -18.13 7.38 45.62
CA LYS A 349 -18.09 6.91 47.01
C LYS A 349 -17.92 5.37 47.09
N ALA A 350 -16.89 4.93 47.81
CA ALA A 350 -16.58 3.52 48.03
C ALA A 350 -17.81 2.74 48.56
N PRO A 351 -18.03 1.48 48.12
CA PRO A 351 -17.11 0.60 47.39
C PRO A 351 -17.25 0.63 45.85
N TYR A 352 -17.73 1.73 45.25
CA TYR A 352 -18.10 1.78 43.83
C TYR A 352 -17.06 1.22 42.84
N GLU A 353 -15.79 1.64 42.91
CA GLU A 353 -14.78 1.22 41.93
C GLU A 353 -14.48 -0.28 42.00
N SER A 354 -14.36 -0.85 43.21
CA SER A 354 -14.13 -2.29 43.36
C SER A 354 -15.34 -3.13 42.91
N GLN A 355 -16.55 -2.59 43.04
CA GLN A 355 -17.76 -3.17 42.45
C GLN A 355 -17.73 -3.15 40.90
N VAL A 356 -17.23 -2.07 40.29
CA VAL A 356 -17.00 -1.98 38.83
C VAL A 356 -15.93 -2.98 38.38
N HIS A 357 -14.80 -3.09 39.08
CA HIS A 357 -13.74 -4.05 38.71
C HIS A 357 -14.18 -5.51 38.78
N ILE A 358 -15.18 -5.86 39.62
CA ILE A 358 -15.75 -7.22 39.62
C ILE A 358 -16.42 -7.55 38.28
N GLY A 359 -17.30 -6.69 37.76
CA GLY A 359 -17.96 -6.95 36.47
C GLY A 359 -17.02 -6.83 35.27
N PHE A 360 -15.98 -5.99 35.35
CA PHE A 360 -14.91 -5.96 34.35
C PHE A 360 -14.18 -7.31 34.25
N ARG A 361 -13.83 -7.92 35.40
CA ARG A 361 -13.25 -9.27 35.48
C ARG A 361 -14.19 -10.38 34.98
N LEU A 362 -15.51 -10.26 35.21
CA LEU A 362 -16.48 -11.22 34.63
C LEU A 362 -16.47 -11.19 33.10
N SER A 363 -16.27 -10.02 32.47
CA SER A 363 -16.19 -9.91 31.00
C SER A 363 -14.93 -10.60 30.46
N GLN A 364 -13.78 -10.39 31.11
CA GLN A 364 -12.52 -11.08 30.80
C GLN A 364 -12.68 -12.61 30.87
N ARG A 365 -13.29 -13.11 31.95
CA ARG A 365 -13.55 -14.55 32.16
C ARG A 365 -14.44 -15.16 31.07
N LEU A 366 -15.50 -14.46 30.64
CA LEU A 366 -16.36 -14.90 29.54
C LEU A 366 -15.58 -15.07 28.23
N TRP A 367 -14.71 -14.10 27.90
CA TRP A 367 -13.94 -14.12 26.65
C TRP A 367 -12.80 -15.16 26.66
N SER A 368 -12.15 -15.40 27.81
CA SER A 368 -11.20 -16.52 27.93
C SER A 368 -11.93 -17.85 27.71
N LEU A 369 -12.90 -18.19 28.57
CA LEU A 369 -13.60 -19.48 28.53
C LEU A 369 -14.19 -19.79 27.15
N ALA A 370 -14.73 -18.79 26.44
CA ALA A 370 -15.23 -18.98 25.08
C ALA A 370 -14.12 -19.13 24.02
N ALA A 371 -13.01 -18.38 24.11
CA ALA A 371 -11.89 -18.55 23.19
C ALA A 371 -11.18 -19.89 23.39
N ASP A 372 -11.01 -20.31 24.64
CA ASP A 372 -10.35 -21.55 25.04
C ASP A 372 -11.21 -22.77 24.60
N LEU A 373 -12.53 -22.72 24.82
CA LEU A 373 -13.48 -23.70 24.24
C LEU A 373 -13.43 -23.76 22.71
N LEU A 374 -13.38 -22.61 22.03
CA LEU A 374 -13.31 -22.57 20.57
C LEU A 374 -12.00 -23.16 20.06
N HIS A 375 -10.91 -22.99 20.80
CA HIS A 375 -9.61 -23.61 20.53
C HIS A 375 -9.68 -25.15 20.67
N ASP A 376 -10.23 -25.66 21.77
CA ASP A 376 -10.35 -27.10 22.03
C ASP A 376 -11.28 -27.81 21.03
N ILE A 377 -12.41 -27.19 20.65
CA ILE A 377 -13.31 -27.70 19.60
C ILE A 377 -12.54 -27.86 18.28
N ARG A 378 -11.72 -26.86 17.91
CA ARG A 378 -10.92 -26.87 16.68
C ARG A 378 -9.76 -27.88 16.76
N ILE A 379 -9.17 -28.11 17.94
CA ILE A 379 -8.21 -29.19 18.17
C ILE A 379 -8.88 -30.57 18.02
N LEU A 380 -10.02 -30.81 18.67
CA LEU A 380 -10.69 -32.11 18.62
C LEU A 380 -11.14 -32.49 17.20
N SER A 381 -11.63 -31.53 16.40
CA SER A 381 -11.92 -31.76 14.98
C SER A 381 -10.66 -32.18 14.18
N ARG A 382 -9.53 -31.50 14.42
CA ARG A 382 -8.22 -31.84 13.80
C ARG A 382 -7.65 -33.18 14.29
N LEU A 383 -8.01 -33.64 15.48
CA LEU A 383 -7.64 -34.98 15.98
C LEU A 383 -8.54 -36.06 15.36
N ASN A 384 -9.86 -35.90 15.42
CA ASN A 384 -10.84 -36.86 14.89
C ASN A 384 -10.63 -37.15 13.40
N SER A 385 -10.30 -36.12 12.60
CA SER A 385 -9.98 -36.28 11.18
C SER A 385 -8.68 -37.08 10.95
N ARG A 386 -7.66 -36.91 11.80
CA ARG A 386 -6.36 -37.62 11.72
C ARG A 386 -6.40 -39.05 12.26
N THR A 387 -7.25 -39.37 13.22
CA THR A 387 -7.35 -40.73 13.79
C THR A 387 -7.82 -41.79 12.78
N SER A 388 -8.32 -41.36 11.62
CA SER A 388 -8.64 -42.20 10.46
C SER A 388 -7.45 -42.99 9.87
N SER A 389 -6.20 -42.71 10.28
CA SER A 389 -4.98 -43.33 9.70
C SER A 389 -3.95 -43.87 10.70
N MET A 390 -4.27 -43.92 12.00
CA MET A 390 -3.35 -44.37 13.06
C MET A 390 -3.73 -45.74 13.64
N SER A 391 -2.74 -46.52 14.06
CA SER A 391 -2.93 -47.90 14.56
C SER A 391 -3.31 -48.00 16.04
N GLU A 392 -3.08 -46.96 16.83
CA GLU A 392 -3.54 -46.82 18.21
C GLU A 392 -4.25 -45.46 18.38
N PRO A 393 -5.45 -45.41 18.97
CA PRO A 393 -6.15 -44.15 19.21
C PRO A 393 -5.55 -43.42 20.42
N PRO A 394 -5.41 -42.08 20.38
CA PRO A 394 -5.12 -41.29 21.58
C PRO A 394 -6.31 -41.34 22.57
N PRO A 395 -6.15 -40.89 23.82
CA PRO A 395 -7.21 -40.93 24.84
C PRO A 395 -8.28 -39.83 24.63
N ILE A 396 -8.98 -39.89 23.49
CA ILE A 396 -9.99 -38.92 23.02
C ILE A 396 -11.03 -38.64 24.11
N ASP A 397 -11.51 -39.68 24.80
CA ASP A 397 -12.53 -39.59 25.84
C ASP A 397 -12.16 -38.57 26.94
N SER A 398 -10.87 -38.51 27.33
CA SER A 398 -10.40 -37.56 28.34
C SER A 398 -10.43 -36.10 27.85
N PHE A 399 -10.14 -35.89 26.57
CA PHE A 399 -10.20 -34.55 25.95
C PHE A 399 -11.66 -34.10 25.75
N GLN A 400 -12.56 -35.02 25.40
CA GLN A 400 -14.00 -34.76 25.33
C GLN A 400 -14.58 -34.38 26.70
N GLN A 401 -14.19 -35.07 27.78
CA GLN A 401 -14.58 -34.68 29.14
C GLN A 401 -14.04 -33.30 29.52
N GLY A 402 -12.83 -32.94 29.08
CA GLY A 402 -12.29 -31.58 29.21
C GLY A 402 -13.19 -30.51 28.59
N ILE A 403 -13.58 -30.68 27.31
CA ILE A 403 -14.49 -29.75 26.63
C ILE A 403 -15.85 -29.65 27.34
N ILE A 404 -16.41 -30.78 27.80
CA ILE A 404 -17.67 -30.81 28.55
C ILE A 404 -17.53 -30.01 29.85
N GLN A 405 -16.44 -30.18 30.60
CA GLN A 405 -16.16 -29.44 31.83
C GLN A 405 -16.02 -27.93 31.57
N SER A 406 -15.17 -27.54 30.61
CA SER A 406 -14.99 -26.13 30.21
C SER A 406 -16.31 -25.49 29.76
N TYR A 407 -17.20 -26.24 29.10
CA TYR A 407 -18.51 -25.73 28.67
C TYR A 407 -19.49 -25.57 29.84
N MET A 408 -19.46 -26.44 30.85
CA MET A 408 -20.22 -26.24 32.09
C MET A 408 -19.71 -25.04 32.90
N GLU A 409 -18.39 -24.82 32.93
CA GLU A 409 -17.78 -23.64 33.56
C GLU A 409 -18.11 -22.34 32.82
N PHE A 410 -18.14 -22.36 31.48
CA PHE A 410 -18.64 -21.25 30.68
C PHE A 410 -20.13 -20.98 30.93
N CYS A 411 -20.97 -22.01 30.96
CA CYS A 411 -22.41 -21.86 31.20
C CYS A 411 -22.73 -21.28 32.59
N SER A 412 -21.92 -21.61 33.60
CA SER A 412 -22.08 -21.11 34.98
C SER A 412 -21.24 -19.86 35.29
N ALA A 413 -20.53 -19.29 34.31
CA ALA A 413 -19.61 -18.17 34.50
C ALA A 413 -20.26 -16.89 35.08
N LEU A 414 -21.59 -16.75 34.94
CA LEU A 414 -22.40 -15.63 35.44
C LEU A 414 -23.38 -16.02 36.57
N ASP A 415 -23.44 -17.27 37.01
CA ASP A 415 -24.39 -17.70 38.05
C ASP A 415 -24.11 -17.03 39.41
N ALA A 416 -22.83 -16.75 39.69
CA ALA A 416 -22.37 -16.05 40.88
C ALA A 416 -22.30 -14.51 40.70
N MET A 417 -23.11 -13.94 39.81
CA MET A 417 -23.13 -12.49 39.56
C MET A 417 -23.58 -11.71 40.83
N PRO A 418 -22.88 -10.63 41.22
CA PRO A 418 -23.21 -9.86 42.42
C PRO A 418 -24.63 -9.25 42.40
N PRO A 419 -25.27 -9.01 43.57
CA PRO A 419 -26.65 -8.50 43.64
C PRO A 419 -26.90 -7.22 42.83
N TRP A 420 -25.96 -6.26 42.87
CA TRP A 420 -26.04 -4.98 42.15
C TRP A 420 -25.88 -5.10 40.63
N LEU A 421 -25.39 -6.25 40.12
CA LEU A 421 -25.40 -6.60 38.70
C LEU A 421 -26.55 -7.54 38.33
N CYS A 422 -27.10 -8.30 39.29
CA CYS A 422 -28.29 -9.13 39.11
C CYS A 422 -29.58 -8.31 38.99
N ASP A 423 -29.79 -7.35 39.90
CA ASP A 423 -30.84 -6.32 39.80
C ASP A 423 -30.22 -4.94 40.11
N PRO A 424 -29.69 -4.24 39.10
CA PRO A 424 -29.12 -2.91 39.28
C PRO A 424 -30.14 -1.87 39.76
N SER A 425 -31.44 -2.05 39.52
CA SER A 425 -32.47 -1.11 39.99
C SER A 425 -32.66 -1.19 41.52
N SER A 426 -32.36 -2.34 42.13
CA SER A 426 -32.38 -2.51 43.59
C SER A 426 -31.24 -1.82 44.34
N HIS A 427 -30.12 -1.48 43.65
CA HIS A 427 -28.93 -0.92 44.28
C HIS A 427 -29.22 0.36 45.06
N THR A 428 -28.60 0.53 46.22
CA THR A 428 -28.69 1.72 47.08
C THR A 428 -27.37 1.97 47.78
N VAL A 429 -26.98 3.25 47.89
CA VAL A 429 -25.77 3.66 48.60
C VAL A 429 -26.15 4.19 49.98
N GLN A 430 -25.55 3.64 51.03
CA GLN A 430 -25.79 4.08 52.41
C GLN A 430 -25.17 5.47 52.63
N ASP A 431 -25.89 6.33 53.36
CA ASP A 431 -25.51 7.70 53.71
C ASP A 431 -24.98 8.52 52.52
N ALA A 432 -25.72 8.50 51.41
CA ALA A 432 -25.42 9.23 50.19
C ALA A 432 -26.70 9.78 49.55
N GLU A 433 -26.55 10.77 48.68
CA GLU A 433 -27.67 11.35 47.94
C GLU A 433 -28.28 10.37 46.92
N GLN A 434 -29.55 10.63 46.55
CA GLN A 434 -30.23 9.90 45.49
C GLN A 434 -29.57 10.10 44.11
N SER A 435 -28.85 11.21 43.92
CA SER A 435 -27.97 11.49 42.76
C SER A 435 -26.90 10.41 42.59
N VAL A 436 -26.08 10.19 43.62
CA VAL A 436 -25.04 9.15 43.69
C VAL A 436 -25.61 7.76 43.46
N THR A 437 -26.72 7.42 44.14
CA THR A 437 -27.39 6.12 43.93
C THR A 437 -27.85 5.96 42.48
N ASN A 438 -28.46 6.98 41.88
CA ASN A 438 -28.93 6.92 40.48
C ASN A 438 -27.79 6.83 39.46
N PHE A 439 -26.65 7.48 39.72
CA PHE A 439 -25.44 7.34 38.92
C PHE A 439 -24.96 5.88 38.91
N GLN A 440 -24.73 5.28 40.10
CA GLN A 440 -24.21 3.91 40.20
C GLN A 440 -25.19 2.87 39.62
N ARG A 441 -26.51 3.08 39.75
CA ARG A 441 -27.53 2.24 39.09
C ARG A 441 -27.37 2.21 37.57
N ARG A 442 -27.11 3.37 36.93
CA ARG A 442 -26.92 3.47 35.47
C ARG A 442 -25.67 2.72 35.04
N THR A 443 -24.55 2.89 35.73
CA THR A 443 -23.28 2.26 35.36
C THR A 443 -23.30 0.75 35.54
N PHE A 444 -23.97 0.23 36.57
CA PHE A 444 -24.22 -1.21 36.71
C PHE A 444 -25.19 -1.75 35.65
N TRP A 445 -26.18 -0.98 35.20
CA TRP A 445 -27.01 -1.37 34.04
C TRP A 445 -26.18 -1.48 32.74
N ILE A 446 -25.25 -0.55 32.48
CA ILE A 446 -24.34 -0.60 31.31
C ILE A 446 -23.46 -1.85 31.36
N GLN A 447 -22.92 -2.16 32.53
CA GLN A 447 -22.05 -3.32 32.73
C GLN A 447 -22.83 -4.66 32.64
N ARG A 448 -24.04 -4.73 33.20
CA ARG A 448 -24.97 -5.86 33.05
C ARG A 448 -25.32 -6.12 31.59
N ALA A 449 -25.62 -5.06 30.83
CA ALA A 449 -25.91 -5.14 29.41
C ALA A 449 -24.73 -5.73 28.62
N ASN A 450 -23.50 -5.26 28.89
CA ASN A 450 -22.28 -5.77 28.27
C ASN A 450 -22.10 -7.27 28.51
N LEU A 451 -22.19 -7.70 29.76
CA LEU A 451 -21.97 -9.09 30.18
C LEU A 451 -23.01 -10.04 29.56
N LEU A 452 -24.30 -9.72 29.67
CA LEU A 452 -25.37 -10.62 29.24
C LEU A 452 -25.47 -10.70 27.72
N VAL A 453 -25.38 -9.58 26.99
CA VAL A 453 -25.40 -9.63 25.51
C VAL A 453 -24.19 -10.41 24.98
N THR A 454 -23.02 -10.25 25.60
CA THR A 454 -21.82 -11.03 25.28
C THR A 454 -22.02 -12.53 25.56
N PHE A 455 -22.52 -12.90 26.74
CA PHE A 455 -22.74 -14.30 27.12
C PHE A 455 -23.69 -15.06 26.18
N HIS A 456 -24.84 -14.48 25.84
CA HIS A 456 -25.79 -15.15 24.93
C HIS A 456 -25.31 -15.16 23.46
N CYS A 457 -24.56 -14.14 23.03
CA CYS A 457 -23.89 -14.15 21.72
C CYS A 457 -22.85 -15.28 21.65
N LEU A 458 -21.98 -15.40 22.67
CA LEU A 458 -20.95 -16.44 22.75
C LEU A 458 -21.56 -17.85 22.84
N ARG A 459 -22.66 -18.05 23.59
CA ARG A 459 -23.40 -19.34 23.60
C ARG A 459 -23.86 -19.76 22.20
N LEU A 460 -24.32 -18.81 21.37
CA LEU A 460 -24.73 -19.08 19.99
C LEU A 460 -23.53 -19.35 19.05
N VAL A 461 -22.44 -18.60 19.18
CA VAL A 461 -21.21 -18.80 18.39
C VAL A 461 -20.58 -20.17 18.68
N LEU A 462 -20.43 -20.53 19.96
CA LEU A 462 -19.89 -21.83 20.37
C LEU A 462 -20.76 -23.00 19.90
N LEU A 463 -22.10 -22.89 20.01
CA LEU A 463 -23.01 -23.92 19.51
C LEU A 463 -23.00 -24.03 17.97
N ARG A 464 -22.77 -22.92 17.25
CA ARG A 464 -22.62 -22.91 15.77
C ARG A 464 -21.34 -23.60 15.33
N GLU A 465 -20.19 -23.31 15.95
CA GLU A 465 -18.92 -24.01 15.68
C GLU A 465 -19.01 -25.49 16.09
N ALA A 466 -19.50 -25.81 17.29
CA ALA A 466 -19.66 -27.19 17.73
C ALA A 466 -20.59 -27.98 16.79
N SER A 467 -21.65 -27.37 16.28
CA SER A 467 -22.52 -27.97 15.26
C SER A 467 -21.82 -28.15 13.90
N ALA A 468 -20.99 -27.20 13.46
CA ALA A 468 -20.25 -27.30 12.21
C ALA A 468 -19.21 -28.42 12.24
N GLN A 469 -18.55 -28.63 13.39
CA GLN A 469 -17.60 -29.73 13.61
C GLN A 469 -18.29 -31.06 13.99
N GLY A 470 -19.63 -31.12 14.05
CA GLY A 470 -20.39 -32.32 14.43
C GLY A 470 -20.34 -32.71 15.91
N LEU A 471 -19.81 -31.83 16.77
CA LEU A 471 -19.51 -32.03 18.19
C LEU A 471 -20.63 -31.54 19.15
N SER A 472 -21.80 -31.13 18.64
CA SER A 472 -22.91 -30.60 19.45
C SER A 472 -23.40 -31.52 20.59
N ALA A 473 -23.13 -32.83 20.51
CA ALA A 473 -23.37 -33.77 21.59
C ALA A 473 -22.61 -33.43 22.90
N LEU A 474 -21.39 -32.87 22.80
CA LEU A 474 -20.62 -32.38 23.96
C LEU A 474 -21.29 -31.17 24.63
N PHE A 475 -22.14 -30.45 23.88
CA PHE A 475 -22.91 -29.30 24.34
C PHE A 475 -24.30 -29.69 24.88
N GLY A 476 -24.58 -30.99 25.00
CA GLY A 476 -25.87 -31.53 25.45
C GLY A 476 -26.98 -31.46 24.41
N VAL A 477 -26.66 -31.17 23.14
CA VAL A 477 -27.64 -31.03 22.05
C VAL A 477 -27.46 -32.16 21.04
N THR A 478 -28.55 -32.75 20.55
CA THR A 478 -28.45 -33.77 19.50
C THR A 478 -28.07 -33.13 18.16
N ASN A 479 -27.33 -33.87 17.31
CA ASN A 479 -26.99 -33.44 15.95
C ASN A 479 -28.19 -33.44 14.98
N ASN A 480 -29.42 -33.25 15.48
CA ASN A 480 -30.63 -33.11 14.69
C ASN A 480 -30.83 -31.62 14.32
N PRO A 481 -30.91 -31.25 13.02
CA PRO A 481 -31.02 -29.84 12.62
C PRO A 481 -32.19 -29.08 13.24
N ASN A 482 -33.34 -29.72 13.44
CA ASN A 482 -34.51 -29.08 14.04
C ASN A 482 -34.34 -28.86 15.56
N MET A 483 -33.60 -29.73 16.27
CA MET A 483 -33.26 -29.53 17.68
C MET A 483 -32.21 -28.42 17.87
N LEU A 484 -31.22 -28.34 16.98
CA LEU A 484 -30.22 -27.27 16.96
C LEU A 484 -30.88 -25.91 16.65
N ALA A 485 -31.76 -25.87 15.64
CA ALA A 485 -32.55 -24.68 15.31
C ALA A 485 -33.46 -24.25 16.48
N LEU A 486 -34.15 -25.19 17.14
CA LEU A 486 -34.93 -24.92 18.35
C LEU A 486 -34.05 -24.26 19.41
N ARG A 487 -32.92 -24.89 19.78
CA ARG A 487 -32.01 -24.40 20.82
C ARG A 487 -31.44 -23.01 20.51
N ASN A 488 -31.09 -22.73 19.25
CA ASN A 488 -30.67 -21.39 18.85
C ASN A 488 -31.80 -20.35 19.00
N THR A 489 -33.06 -20.70 18.70
CA THR A 489 -34.21 -19.81 18.94
C THR A 489 -34.65 -19.72 20.41
N GLU A 490 -34.16 -20.58 21.30
CA GLU A 490 -34.29 -20.41 22.75
C GLU A 490 -33.29 -19.36 23.24
N ILE A 491 -32.00 -19.55 22.96
CA ILE A 491 -30.92 -18.63 23.40
C ILE A 491 -31.14 -17.22 22.81
N SER A 492 -31.62 -17.12 21.57
CA SER A 492 -31.97 -15.83 20.94
C SER A 492 -33.18 -15.15 21.60
N HIS A 493 -34.15 -15.92 22.10
CA HIS A 493 -35.30 -15.38 22.84
C HIS A 493 -34.88 -14.93 24.25
N GLU A 494 -34.01 -15.68 24.93
CA GLU A 494 -33.41 -15.27 26.21
C GLU A 494 -32.68 -13.92 26.04
N LEU A 495 -31.83 -13.78 25.01
CA LEU A 495 -31.15 -12.52 24.68
C LEU A 495 -32.14 -11.37 24.41
N LEU A 496 -33.17 -11.59 23.60
CA LEU A 496 -34.16 -10.56 23.30
C LEU A 496 -34.98 -10.16 24.53
N THR A 497 -35.21 -11.08 25.47
CA THR A 497 -35.83 -10.77 26.77
C THR A 497 -34.94 -9.86 27.60
N ILE A 498 -33.61 -10.07 27.56
CA ILE A 498 -32.62 -9.22 28.25
C ILE A 498 -32.54 -7.84 27.58
N VAL A 499 -32.48 -7.76 26.25
CA VAL A 499 -32.51 -6.49 25.50
C VAL A 499 -33.79 -5.70 25.80
N ALA A 500 -34.95 -6.35 25.84
CA ALA A 500 -36.23 -5.70 26.15
C ALA A 500 -36.42 -5.31 27.63
N SER A 501 -35.62 -5.83 28.57
CA SER A 501 -35.68 -5.53 30.01
C SER A 501 -34.52 -4.67 30.52
N THR A 502 -33.57 -4.33 29.65
CA THR A 502 -32.46 -3.42 29.94
C THR A 502 -32.87 -1.98 29.59
N PRO A 503 -32.57 -0.96 30.42
CA PRO A 503 -32.76 0.44 30.04
C PRO A 503 -32.07 0.77 28.72
N PHE A 504 -32.77 1.46 27.82
CA PHE A 504 -32.31 1.67 26.46
C PHE A 504 -30.96 2.43 26.41
N GLU A 505 -30.80 3.41 27.30
CA GLU A 505 -29.57 4.20 27.46
C GLU A 505 -28.36 3.32 27.83
N ALA A 506 -28.59 2.23 28.56
CA ALA A 506 -27.53 1.31 28.98
C ALA A 506 -27.08 0.35 27.85
N LEU A 507 -28.00 0.00 26.93
CA LEU A 507 -27.64 -0.66 25.67
C LEU A 507 -26.86 0.31 24.76
N GLN A 508 -27.33 1.56 24.67
CA GLN A 508 -26.76 2.57 23.79
C GLN A 508 -25.34 3.00 24.21
N ALA A 509 -25.08 3.17 25.51
CA ALA A 509 -23.76 3.49 26.06
C ALA A 509 -22.65 2.47 25.72
N ASN A 510 -23.01 1.21 25.45
CA ASN A 510 -22.06 0.20 25.00
C ASN A 510 -21.62 0.40 23.54
N GLY A 511 -22.40 1.11 22.73
CA GLY A 511 -22.10 1.46 21.34
C GLY A 511 -22.02 0.28 20.37
N GLU A 512 -21.38 0.54 19.24
CA GLU A 512 -21.27 -0.38 18.10
C GLU A 512 -20.79 -1.81 18.44
N PRO A 513 -19.82 -2.04 19.37
CA PRO A 513 -19.42 -3.40 19.77
C PRO A 513 -20.49 -4.24 20.50
N LEU A 514 -21.59 -3.63 20.95
CA LEU A 514 -22.79 -4.37 21.38
C LEU A 514 -23.73 -4.64 20.19
N VAL A 515 -23.88 -3.68 19.28
CA VAL A 515 -24.69 -3.84 18.06
C VAL A 515 -24.13 -4.94 17.17
N GLU A 516 -22.81 -5.06 17.03
CA GLU A 516 -22.15 -6.15 16.28
C GLU A 516 -22.57 -7.53 16.80
N LYS A 517 -22.59 -7.72 18.13
CA LYS A 517 -23.03 -8.97 18.79
C LYS A 517 -24.51 -9.26 18.52
N LEU A 518 -25.35 -8.22 18.48
CA LEU A 518 -26.75 -8.34 18.10
C LEU A 518 -26.89 -8.72 16.61
N ARG A 519 -26.10 -8.14 15.70
CA ARG A 519 -26.09 -8.52 14.27
C ARG A 519 -25.73 -10.00 14.07
N GLN A 520 -24.73 -10.51 14.80
CA GLN A 520 -24.32 -11.93 14.72
C GLN A 520 -25.48 -12.88 15.09
N VAL A 521 -26.29 -12.53 16.11
CA VAL A 521 -27.51 -13.29 16.42
C VAL A 521 -28.58 -13.14 15.33
N GLY A 522 -28.67 -11.97 14.70
CA GLY A 522 -29.52 -11.71 13.54
C GLY A 522 -29.20 -12.62 12.35
N VAL A 523 -27.90 -12.84 12.06
CA VAL A 523 -27.45 -13.78 11.03
C VAL A 523 -27.92 -15.20 11.33
N ILE A 524 -27.75 -15.68 12.57
CA ILE A 524 -28.16 -17.04 12.96
C ILE A 524 -29.69 -17.21 12.87
N LEU A 525 -30.47 -16.18 13.25
CA LEU A 525 -31.92 -16.19 13.09
C LEU A 525 -32.33 -16.17 11.60
N LEU A 526 -31.61 -15.46 10.73
CA LEU A 526 -31.83 -15.49 9.28
C LEU A 526 -31.49 -16.85 8.67
N GLU A 527 -30.40 -17.49 9.09
CA GLU A 527 -30.04 -18.84 8.65
C GLU A 527 -31.16 -19.83 8.97
N ILE A 528 -31.69 -19.81 10.21
CA ILE A 528 -32.80 -20.66 10.64
C ILE A 528 -34.10 -20.33 9.88
N ALA A 529 -34.41 -19.03 9.70
CA ALA A 529 -35.60 -18.58 8.97
C ALA A 529 -35.66 -19.10 7.51
N HIS A 530 -34.52 -19.34 6.87
CA HIS A 530 -34.42 -19.83 5.50
C HIS A 530 -34.13 -21.33 5.36
N ARG A 531 -33.40 -21.94 6.31
CA ARG A 531 -32.93 -23.34 6.21
C ARG A 531 -33.72 -24.36 7.04
N ALA A 532 -34.57 -23.93 7.98
CA ALA A 532 -35.34 -24.86 8.81
C ALA A 532 -36.47 -25.55 8.01
N GLU A 533 -36.46 -26.89 7.98
CA GLU A 533 -37.52 -27.72 7.40
C GLU A 533 -38.87 -27.54 8.11
N SER A 534 -38.82 -27.22 9.40
CA SER A 534 -40.01 -26.98 10.22
C SER A 534 -40.54 -25.55 10.05
N GLU A 535 -41.73 -25.43 9.46
CA GLU A 535 -42.43 -24.16 9.25
C GLU A 535 -42.66 -23.38 10.57
N THR A 536 -42.86 -24.07 11.70
CA THR A 536 -43.03 -23.44 13.01
C THR A 536 -41.72 -22.84 13.54
N LEU A 537 -40.57 -23.50 13.33
CA LEU A 537 -39.25 -22.95 13.67
C LEU A 537 -38.87 -21.79 12.76
N SER A 538 -39.12 -21.91 11.44
CA SER A 538 -38.93 -20.81 10.48
C SER A 538 -39.76 -19.58 10.87
N SER A 539 -41.03 -19.78 11.26
CA SER A 539 -41.93 -18.71 11.71
C SER A 539 -41.48 -18.08 13.03
N ARG A 540 -41.03 -18.89 14.01
CA ARG A 540 -40.45 -18.42 15.28
C ARG A 540 -39.19 -17.58 15.04
N ALA A 541 -38.29 -18.04 14.19
CA ALA A 541 -37.06 -17.32 13.86
C ALA A 541 -37.33 -15.97 13.18
N LYS A 542 -38.29 -15.91 12.25
CA LYS A 542 -38.74 -14.67 11.59
C LYS A 542 -39.31 -13.65 12.59
N LEU A 543 -40.10 -14.10 13.57
CA LEU A 543 -40.63 -13.24 14.62
C LEU A 543 -39.51 -12.66 15.50
N LEU A 544 -38.59 -13.49 15.98
CA LEU A 544 -37.45 -13.06 16.78
C LEU A 544 -36.54 -12.09 16.01
N PHE A 545 -36.27 -12.35 14.73
CA PHE A 545 -35.49 -11.46 13.88
C PHE A 545 -36.16 -10.08 13.71
N SER A 546 -37.49 -10.04 13.58
CA SER A 546 -38.24 -8.78 13.50
C SER A 546 -38.09 -7.93 14.77
N THR A 547 -38.17 -8.54 15.95
CA THR A 547 -37.94 -7.86 17.24
C THR A 547 -36.49 -7.40 17.40
N LEU A 548 -35.52 -8.21 16.94
CA LEU A 548 -34.10 -7.86 16.98
C LEU A 548 -33.78 -6.67 16.05
N LEU A 549 -34.38 -6.62 14.87
CA LEU A 549 -34.20 -5.53 13.91
C LEU A 549 -34.78 -4.20 14.42
N ASP A 550 -35.93 -4.24 15.10
CA ASP A 550 -36.54 -3.09 15.79
C ASP A 550 -35.70 -2.60 16.99
N ALA A 551 -34.97 -3.48 17.67
CA ALA A 551 -34.02 -3.09 18.71
C ALA A 551 -32.74 -2.46 18.11
N ILE A 552 -32.18 -3.05 17.04
CA ILE A 552 -30.97 -2.56 16.37
C ILE A 552 -31.21 -1.20 15.71
N SER A 553 -32.35 -0.99 15.05
CA SER A 553 -32.67 0.28 14.39
C SER A 553 -32.81 1.45 15.36
N LYS A 554 -33.30 1.20 16.58
CA LYS A 554 -33.40 2.22 17.63
C LYS A 554 -32.05 2.62 18.21
N LEU A 555 -31.07 1.73 18.21
CA LEU A 555 -29.74 1.97 18.78
C LEU A 555 -28.85 2.93 17.97
N ASP A 556 -29.34 3.50 16.86
CA ASP A 556 -28.67 4.55 16.06
C ASP A 556 -27.27 4.12 15.57
N SER A 557 -27.21 2.93 14.97
CA SER A 557 -25.96 2.29 14.57
C SER A 557 -25.39 2.87 13.28
N LYS A 558 -24.37 3.73 13.45
CA LYS A 558 -23.55 4.36 12.40
C LYS A 558 -22.83 3.35 11.49
N GLY A 559 -22.78 2.07 11.85
CA GLY A 559 -22.26 0.99 10.99
C GLY A 559 -23.12 0.69 9.74
N CYS A 560 -24.11 1.53 9.42
CA CYS A 560 -24.97 1.44 8.23
C CYS A 560 -25.12 2.77 7.46
N SER A 561 -24.52 3.88 7.93
CA SER A 561 -24.64 5.20 7.30
C SER A 561 -23.41 5.52 6.45
N SER A 562 -23.64 5.99 5.22
CA SER A 562 -22.60 6.32 4.23
C SER A 562 -22.09 7.76 4.43
N ASP A 563 -21.54 8.04 5.60
CA ASP A 563 -21.23 9.40 6.10
C ASP A 563 -19.94 10.03 5.51
N GLU A 564 -19.61 9.74 4.25
CA GLU A 564 -18.51 10.40 3.52
C GLU A 564 -19.00 11.50 2.53
N LEU A 565 -20.25 11.97 2.66
CA LEU A 565 -20.88 12.91 1.70
C LEU A 565 -21.25 14.31 2.22
N GLU A 566 -21.29 14.61 3.52
CA GLU A 566 -21.86 15.88 4.03
C GLU A 566 -20.85 16.99 4.43
N ILE A 567 -19.53 16.77 4.37
CA ILE A 567 -18.51 17.80 4.73
C ILE A 567 -18.09 18.66 3.50
N SER A 568 -18.94 18.74 2.47
CA SER A 568 -18.72 19.57 1.27
C SER A 568 -19.85 20.59 0.99
N ALA A 569 -20.87 20.64 1.85
CA ALA A 569 -22.09 21.42 1.60
C ALA A 569 -22.10 22.85 2.22
N GLU A 570 -21.20 23.18 3.15
CA GLU A 570 -21.14 24.49 3.81
C GLU A 570 -19.97 25.36 3.34
N TYR A 571 -20.00 25.89 2.10
CA TYR A 571 -19.34 27.17 1.73
C TYR A 571 -19.81 27.70 0.35
N SER A 572 -21.12 27.81 0.14
CA SER A 572 -21.68 28.51 -1.04
C SER A 572 -23.00 29.22 -0.71
N SER A 573 -22.91 30.43 -0.17
CA SER A 573 -24.07 31.26 0.18
C SER A 573 -23.86 32.73 -0.19
N GLN A 574 -24.14 33.07 -1.46
CA GLN A 574 -24.58 34.42 -1.84
C GLN A 574 -25.90 34.36 -2.62
N PRO A 575 -26.87 35.26 -2.33
CA PRO A 575 -28.21 35.19 -2.91
C PRO A 575 -28.35 36.02 -4.19
N THR A 576 -29.13 35.50 -5.15
CA THR A 576 -29.70 36.29 -6.26
C THR A 576 -31.21 36.12 -6.32
N GLN A 577 -31.93 37.23 -6.44
CA GLN A 577 -33.39 37.31 -6.33
C GLN A 577 -34.09 37.28 -7.70
N SER A 578 -35.20 36.54 -7.81
CA SER A 578 -36.43 36.94 -8.53
C SER A 578 -37.54 35.95 -8.18
N ALA A 579 -38.59 36.35 -7.45
CA ALA A 579 -39.89 36.78 -8.00
C ALA A 579 -40.67 35.63 -8.67
N ALA A 580 -41.74 35.13 -8.03
CA ALA A 580 -43.15 35.49 -8.31
C ALA A 580 -43.81 34.43 -9.24
N GLU A 581 -45.10 34.09 -9.21
CA GLU A 581 -46.30 34.64 -8.53
C GLU A 581 -47.19 33.44 -8.08
N LEU A 582 -47.91 33.51 -6.94
CA LEU A 582 -49.38 33.67 -6.84
C LEU A 582 -50.19 32.85 -7.89
N SER A 583 -51.16 32.00 -7.56
CA SER A 583 -52.13 31.98 -6.42
C SER A 583 -52.87 30.60 -6.39
N HIS A 584 -53.99 30.28 -5.71
CA HIS A 584 -55.02 31.03 -4.96
C HIS A 584 -55.76 30.13 -3.93
N THR A 585 -56.38 30.77 -2.93
CA THR A 585 -57.59 30.45 -2.09
C THR A 585 -58.68 29.54 -2.71
N ASP A 586 -59.69 28.96 -2.04
CA ASP A 586 -60.22 28.81 -0.64
C ASP A 586 -61.47 27.87 -0.71
N THR A 587 -62.21 27.38 0.30
CA THR A 587 -62.20 27.23 1.79
C THR A 587 -63.26 26.15 2.16
N GLY A 588 -63.37 25.69 3.42
CA GLY A 588 -64.61 25.03 3.90
C GLY A 588 -64.51 24.03 5.07
N GLU A 589 -64.64 24.52 6.30
CA GLU A 589 -65.06 23.74 7.50
C GLU A 589 -66.61 23.70 7.61
N PRO A 590 -67.30 22.88 8.47
CA PRO A 590 -66.83 22.39 9.78
C PRO A 590 -67.30 21.01 10.33
N SER A 591 -66.64 20.61 11.43
CA SER A 591 -67.15 19.93 12.65
C SER A 591 -67.70 18.48 12.65
N LEU A 592 -66.95 17.62 13.37
CA LEU A 592 -67.38 16.69 14.43
C LEU A 592 -68.33 15.50 14.15
N SER A 593 -67.74 14.30 14.02
CA SER A 593 -67.77 13.20 15.04
C SER A 593 -67.79 11.79 14.43
N GLY A 594 -67.10 10.84 15.06
CA GLY A 594 -67.08 9.41 14.66
C GLY A 594 -65.69 8.78 14.66
N TYR A 595 -65.47 7.78 15.52
CA TYR A 595 -64.21 7.04 15.60
C TYR A 595 -64.13 5.97 14.49
N HIS A 596 -63.29 6.19 13.46
CA HIS A 596 -62.56 5.18 12.66
C HIS A 596 -61.81 5.87 11.52
N PRO A 597 -60.64 5.31 11.14
CA PRO A 597 -60.41 5.08 9.71
C PRO A 597 -60.03 3.63 9.41
N ARG A 598 -60.18 3.23 8.15
CA ARG A 598 -59.79 1.90 7.63
C ARG A 598 -58.36 1.91 7.10
N LEU A 599 -57.77 0.72 7.04
CA LEU A 599 -56.61 0.44 6.21
C LEU A 599 -56.90 0.79 4.74
N ASN A 600 -56.02 1.57 4.11
CA ASN A 600 -55.79 1.52 2.67
C ASN A 600 -54.43 0.84 2.46
N GLY A 601 -54.44 -0.39 1.95
CA GLY A 601 -53.24 -1.21 1.78
C GLY A 601 -53.21 -1.90 0.42
N THR A 602 -52.39 -1.36 -0.49
CA THR A 602 -51.98 -1.99 -1.76
C THR A 602 -50.58 -1.52 -2.09
N GLY A 603 -49.59 -2.42 -2.26
CA GLY A 603 -48.24 -2.02 -2.69
C GLY A 603 -47.04 -2.83 -2.19
N ILE A 604 -47.21 -3.87 -1.36
CA ILE A 604 -46.05 -4.70 -0.93
C ILE A 604 -45.56 -5.56 -2.11
N ARG A 605 -44.39 -5.21 -2.69
CA ARG A 605 -43.35 -6.16 -3.14
C ARG A 605 -42.07 -5.48 -3.65
N GLN A 606 -40.93 -6.12 -3.36
CA GLN A 606 -39.66 -6.08 -4.10
C GLN A 606 -38.92 -4.74 -4.24
N ASN A 607 -38.11 -4.38 -3.24
CA ASN A 607 -36.64 -4.58 -3.29
C ASN A 607 -35.94 -3.88 -2.10
N LEU A 608 -35.65 -4.64 -1.04
CA LEU A 608 -34.86 -4.19 0.12
C LEU A 608 -33.63 -5.09 0.25
N THR A 609 -32.56 -4.73 -0.47
CA THR A 609 -31.29 -5.48 -0.48
C THR A 609 -30.43 -5.05 0.72
N LEU A 610 -30.72 -5.60 1.90
CA LEU A 610 -29.90 -5.41 3.09
C LEU A 610 -28.56 -6.16 2.94
N HIS A 611 -27.47 -5.42 2.69
CA HIS A 611 -26.12 -5.95 2.56
C HIS A 611 -25.52 -6.32 3.93
N PHE A 612 -25.77 -7.55 4.38
CA PHE A 612 -24.98 -8.16 5.45
C PHE A 612 -23.59 -8.53 4.90
N HIS A 613 -22.56 -7.79 5.32
CA HIS A 613 -21.16 -8.20 5.09
C HIS A 613 -20.82 -9.38 6.00
N LEU A 614 -20.51 -10.52 5.40
CA LEU A 614 -20.03 -11.73 6.08
C LEU A 614 -18.70 -12.16 5.45
N GLN A 615 -17.61 -12.11 6.22
CA GLN A 615 -16.38 -12.81 5.88
C GLN A 615 -16.45 -14.24 6.39
N THR A 616 -16.99 -15.16 5.58
CA THR A 616 -16.94 -16.60 5.84
C THR A 616 -15.70 -17.19 5.19
N ALA A 617 -14.77 -17.70 6.00
CA ALA A 617 -13.59 -18.42 5.53
C ALA A 617 -13.94 -19.90 5.27
N ASP A 618 -14.23 -20.25 4.01
CA ASP A 618 -14.40 -21.64 3.57
C ASP A 618 -13.08 -22.21 3.05
N THR A 619 -12.44 -23.11 3.79
CA THR A 619 -11.43 -24.04 3.26
C THR A 619 -11.21 -25.25 4.18
N PHE A 620 -10.78 -26.37 3.61
CA PHE A 620 -10.42 -27.65 4.26
C PHE A 620 -11.54 -28.53 4.84
N ALA A 621 -12.17 -29.34 3.98
CA ALA A 621 -12.60 -30.69 4.33
C ALA A 621 -12.53 -31.65 3.11
N HIS A 622 -11.59 -32.60 3.12
CA HIS A 622 -11.58 -33.76 2.21
C HIS A 622 -12.25 -34.97 2.88
N PRO A 623 -12.94 -35.81 2.09
CA PRO A 623 -12.82 -37.26 2.26
C PRO A 623 -12.47 -37.98 0.94
N SER A 624 -11.95 -39.21 1.02
CA SER A 624 -11.42 -39.96 -0.11
C SER A 624 -12.13 -41.30 -0.37
N ARG A 625 -12.39 -41.55 -1.67
CA ARG A 625 -12.53 -42.85 -2.35
C ARG A 625 -13.63 -43.84 -1.88
N LEU A 626 -14.59 -44.05 -2.79
CA LEU A 626 -14.73 -45.38 -3.42
C LEU A 626 -15.00 -45.22 -4.94
N SER A 627 -14.67 -46.23 -5.74
CA SER A 627 -14.86 -46.27 -7.20
C SER A 627 -16.29 -46.69 -7.60
N LEU A 628 -16.81 -46.53 -8.83
CA LEU A 628 -16.18 -46.53 -10.17
C LEU A 628 -17.13 -45.89 -11.22
N LEU A 629 -16.63 -45.63 -12.44
CA LEU A 629 -17.31 -45.16 -13.67
C LEU A 629 -17.56 -43.64 -13.80
N PRO A 630 -17.50 -43.08 -15.03
CA PRO A 630 -17.34 -41.64 -15.25
C PRO A 630 -18.65 -40.87 -15.33
N ARG A 631 -18.67 -39.65 -14.79
CA ARG A 631 -19.60 -38.58 -15.17
C ARG A 631 -18.85 -37.28 -15.39
N SER A 632 -19.33 -36.53 -16.37
CA SER A 632 -18.79 -35.26 -16.86
C SER A 632 -18.48 -34.25 -15.76
N SER A 633 -17.33 -33.61 -15.87
CA SER A 633 -16.91 -32.46 -15.06
C SER A 633 -17.92 -31.31 -15.12
N SER A 634 -18.57 -31.01 -14.00
CA SER A 634 -19.24 -29.74 -13.80
C SER A 634 -18.19 -28.67 -13.49
N PHE A 635 -17.72 -27.97 -14.52
CA PHE A 635 -16.98 -26.71 -14.32
C PHE A 635 -17.87 -25.76 -13.52
N ALA A 636 -17.30 -25.11 -12.51
CA ALA A 636 -17.84 -23.82 -12.09
C ALA A 636 -17.62 -22.86 -13.27
N MET A 637 -18.70 -22.22 -13.74
CA MET A 637 -18.57 -21.17 -14.76
C MET A 637 -17.98 -19.92 -14.12
N HIS A 638 -16.65 -19.88 -14.00
CA HIS A 638 -15.95 -18.61 -14.08
C HIS A 638 -16.30 -18.00 -15.44
N ASN A 639 -16.79 -16.76 -15.44
CA ASN A 639 -16.95 -16.05 -16.71
C ASN A 639 -15.56 -15.84 -17.29
N GLU A 640 -15.32 -16.41 -18.45
CA GLU A 640 -14.15 -16.16 -19.27
C GLU A 640 -14.30 -14.85 -20.05
N THR A 641 -13.19 -14.22 -20.43
CA THR A 641 -13.19 -13.00 -21.22
C THR A 641 -11.91 -12.88 -22.05
N GLU A 642 -11.99 -12.18 -23.19
CA GLU A 642 -10.84 -11.93 -24.05
C GLU A 642 -9.97 -10.81 -23.47
N TYR A 643 -8.68 -11.06 -23.35
CA TYR A 643 -7.62 -10.12 -23.04
C TYR A 643 -6.83 -9.78 -24.32
N GLN A 644 -6.42 -8.53 -24.46
CA GLN A 644 -5.60 -8.07 -25.59
C GLN A 644 -4.25 -7.53 -25.09
N ASN A 645 -3.21 -7.87 -25.83
CA ASN A 645 -1.82 -7.55 -25.54
C ASN A 645 -1.19 -6.66 -26.63
N PRO A 646 -0.08 -5.98 -26.35
CA PRO A 646 0.47 -5.69 -25.01
C PRO A 646 -0.48 -4.83 -24.18
N ILE A 647 -0.52 -5.06 -22.86
CA ILE A 647 -1.36 -4.27 -21.93
C ILE A 647 -0.82 -2.87 -21.67
N VAL A 648 0.50 -2.67 -21.79
CA VAL A 648 1.11 -1.33 -21.92
C VAL A 648 1.99 -1.32 -23.16
N PRO A 649 1.49 -0.82 -24.30
CA PRO A 649 2.22 -0.80 -25.57
C PRO A 649 3.35 0.24 -25.62
N GLY A 650 4.24 0.06 -26.60
CA GLY A 650 5.38 0.93 -26.83
C GLY A 650 6.46 0.77 -25.77
N PHE A 651 7.28 1.80 -25.61
CA PHE A 651 8.34 1.87 -24.60
C PHE A 651 7.79 1.80 -23.15
N ALA A 652 7.60 0.57 -22.66
CA ALA A 652 7.11 0.25 -21.33
C ALA A 652 7.69 -1.12 -20.88
N PRO A 653 8.99 -1.15 -20.49
CA PRO A 653 9.69 -2.38 -20.13
C PRO A 653 9.69 -2.64 -18.62
N ASP A 654 10.20 -3.81 -18.23
CA ASP A 654 10.53 -4.16 -16.85
C ASP A 654 9.33 -3.97 -15.88
N PRO A 655 8.17 -4.63 -16.12
CA PRO A 655 6.93 -4.38 -15.39
C PRO A 655 6.89 -5.03 -14.01
N SER A 656 6.67 -4.23 -12.96
CA SER A 656 6.30 -4.71 -11.63
C SER A 656 4.87 -4.27 -11.27
N VAL A 657 4.13 -5.14 -10.57
CA VAL A 657 2.69 -4.97 -10.33
C VAL A 657 2.34 -5.17 -8.86
N VAL A 658 1.45 -4.33 -8.35
CA VAL A 658 0.82 -4.51 -7.03
C VAL A 658 -0.69 -4.33 -7.11
N HIS A 659 -1.44 -5.22 -6.48
CA HIS A 659 -2.90 -5.16 -6.38
C HIS A 659 -3.31 -4.64 -5.00
N VAL A 660 -4.00 -3.49 -4.96
CA VAL A 660 -4.40 -2.82 -3.72
C VAL A 660 -5.85 -2.36 -3.82
N ASP A 661 -6.68 -2.83 -2.88
CA ASP A 661 -8.09 -2.42 -2.71
C ASP A 661 -8.95 -2.45 -4.00
N GLY A 662 -8.72 -3.47 -4.83
CA GLY A 662 -9.45 -3.68 -6.09
C GLY A 662 -8.90 -2.91 -7.28
N VAL A 663 -7.70 -2.32 -7.18
CA VAL A 663 -6.99 -1.65 -8.28
C VAL A 663 -5.60 -2.24 -8.44
N PHE A 664 -5.24 -2.58 -9.67
CA PHE A 664 -3.88 -2.99 -10.04
C PHE A 664 -3.08 -1.77 -10.42
N TYR A 665 -1.89 -1.62 -9.84
CA TYR A 665 -0.93 -0.56 -10.16
C TYR A 665 0.34 -1.19 -10.73
N LEU A 666 0.83 -0.64 -11.83
CA LEU A 666 1.95 -1.17 -12.59
C LEU A 666 2.98 -0.07 -12.85
N ALA A 667 4.24 -0.34 -12.51
CA ALA A 667 5.38 0.55 -12.79
C ALA A 667 6.27 -0.06 -13.89
N THR A 668 6.87 0.77 -14.73
CA THR A 668 7.83 0.36 -15.78
C THR A 668 9.07 1.24 -15.79
N SER A 669 10.16 0.74 -16.34
CA SER A 669 11.42 1.47 -16.45
C SER A 669 11.33 2.65 -17.43
N SER A 670 12.22 3.63 -17.29
CA SER A 670 12.13 4.92 -18.01
C SER A 670 13.46 5.49 -18.49
N PHE A 671 14.58 4.92 -18.06
CA PHE A 671 15.93 5.24 -18.52
C PHE A 671 16.21 6.73 -18.44
N HIS A 672 16.52 7.36 -19.56
CA HIS A 672 17.00 8.74 -19.66
C HIS A 672 15.89 9.76 -19.94
N PHE A 673 14.62 9.39 -19.77
CA PHE A 673 13.47 10.29 -19.93
C PHE A 673 12.94 10.74 -18.56
N PHE A 674 12.47 11.98 -18.52
CA PHE A 674 11.78 12.60 -17.38
C PHE A 674 10.41 13.13 -17.84
N PRO A 675 9.33 13.06 -17.04
CA PRO A 675 9.21 12.34 -15.78
C PRO A 675 9.52 10.83 -15.91
N GLY A 676 10.02 10.26 -14.82
CA GLY A 676 10.50 8.88 -14.74
C GLY A 676 9.60 7.99 -13.89
N LEU A 677 9.67 6.68 -14.15
CA LEU A 677 8.85 5.63 -13.53
C LEU A 677 7.34 5.91 -13.69
N PRO A 678 6.80 5.80 -14.92
CA PRO A 678 5.37 5.96 -15.18
C PRO A 678 4.55 4.87 -14.48
N ILE A 679 3.44 5.29 -13.88
CA ILE A 679 2.53 4.47 -13.09
C ILE A 679 1.21 4.32 -13.85
N TYR A 680 0.82 3.08 -14.11
CA TYR A 680 -0.43 2.71 -14.77
C TYR A 680 -1.38 2.08 -13.76
N ALA A 681 -2.69 2.33 -13.90
CA ALA A 681 -3.74 1.75 -13.06
C ALA A 681 -4.81 1.04 -13.89
N SER A 682 -5.29 -0.10 -13.40
CA SER A 682 -6.39 -0.89 -13.99
C SER A 682 -7.32 -1.48 -12.94
N ARG A 683 -8.56 -1.78 -13.33
CA ARG A 683 -9.59 -2.46 -12.50
C ARG A 683 -9.96 -3.86 -13.02
N ASP A 684 -9.46 -4.25 -14.19
CA ASP A 684 -9.84 -5.47 -14.92
C ASP A 684 -8.67 -6.18 -15.64
N LEU A 685 -7.45 -5.65 -15.50
CA LEU A 685 -6.22 -6.02 -16.21
C LEU A 685 -6.23 -5.78 -17.73
N LYS A 686 -7.27 -5.12 -18.27
CA LYS A 686 -7.40 -4.80 -19.71
C LYS A 686 -7.12 -3.34 -19.99
N GLU A 687 -7.88 -2.46 -19.34
CA GLU A 687 -7.79 -1.02 -19.53
C GLU A 687 -6.79 -0.45 -18.52
N TRP A 688 -5.66 0.04 -19.01
CA TRP A 688 -4.57 0.59 -18.21
C TRP A 688 -4.41 2.09 -18.47
N LYS A 689 -4.73 2.90 -17.47
CA LYS A 689 -4.58 4.36 -17.55
C LYS A 689 -3.25 4.78 -16.96
N HIS A 690 -2.51 5.65 -17.63
CA HIS A 690 -1.35 6.33 -17.03
C HIS A 690 -1.87 7.40 -16.04
N ILE A 691 -1.49 7.30 -14.77
CA ILE A 691 -2.05 8.14 -13.68
C ILE A 691 -1.04 9.14 -13.09
N GLY A 692 0.25 8.93 -13.32
CA GLY A 692 1.33 9.78 -12.84
C GLY A 692 2.68 9.12 -13.04
N ASN A 693 3.75 9.80 -12.64
CA ASN A 693 5.12 9.30 -12.67
C ASN A 693 5.72 9.43 -11.26
N ALA A 694 6.60 8.51 -10.84
CA ALA A 694 7.12 8.51 -9.47
C ALA A 694 8.36 9.41 -9.27
N ILE A 695 9.16 9.61 -10.33
CA ILE A 695 10.18 10.66 -10.41
C ILE A 695 9.59 11.79 -11.27
N ASN A 696 8.95 12.76 -10.61
CA ASN A 696 8.16 13.80 -11.25
C ASN A 696 8.58 15.24 -10.92
N ARG A 697 9.58 15.41 -10.04
CA ARG A 697 10.22 16.71 -9.76
C ARG A 697 11.71 16.65 -10.11
N PRO A 698 12.29 17.63 -10.83
CA PRO A 698 13.72 17.62 -11.18
C PRO A 698 14.67 17.58 -9.98
N GLU A 699 14.22 18.03 -8.81
CA GLU A 699 14.98 18.00 -7.56
C GLU A 699 15.07 16.62 -6.89
N GLN A 700 14.23 15.63 -7.26
CA GLN A 700 14.29 14.29 -6.66
C GLN A 700 15.61 13.56 -6.98
N LEU A 701 16.03 13.54 -8.25
CA LEU A 701 17.30 12.97 -8.68
C LEU A 701 17.74 13.51 -10.05
N SER A 702 19.03 13.41 -10.33
CA SER A 702 19.62 13.80 -11.62
C SER A 702 19.84 12.60 -12.54
N LEU A 703 19.31 12.72 -13.76
CA LEU A 703 19.54 11.88 -14.93
C LEU A 703 20.63 12.45 -15.86
N TYR A 704 21.32 13.54 -15.50
CA TYR A 704 22.40 14.15 -16.30
C TYR A 704 23.41 13.14 -16.89
N ALA A 705 23.73 12.10 -16.11
CA ALA A 705 24.68 11.04 -16.46
C ALA A 705 24.07 9.81 -17.16
N ALA A 706 22.79 9.84 -17.51
CA ALA A 706 22.07 8.81 -18.26
C ALA A 706 22.43 8.85 -19.76
N SER A 707 23.71 8.65 -20.07
CA SER A 707 24.17 8.48 -21.45
C SER A 707 23.75 7.13 -22.00
N THR A 708 23.78 7.00 -23.32
CA THR A 708 23.74 5.69 -24.00
C THR A 708 25.18 5.28 -24.38
N LYS A 709 25.46 3.99 -24.53
CA LYS A 709 26.72 3.48 -25.09
C LYS A 709 26.47 2.25 -25.97
N SER A 710 27.28 2.06 -27.01
CA SER A 710 27.41 0.76 -27.66
C SER A 710 28.33 -0.13 -26.81
N VAL A 711 27.87 -1.31 -26.44
CA VAL A 711 28.57 -2.27 -25.57
C VAL A 711 28.64 -3.62 -26.28
N PRO A 712 29.84 -4.21 -26.49
CA PRO A 712 29.95 -5.52 -27.11
C PRO A 712 29.37 -6.61 -26.19
N LEU A 713 28.72 -7.61 -26.78
CA LEU A 713 28.27 -8.81 -26.12
C LEU A 713 29.22 -9.97 -26.47
N ASP A 714 29.35 -10.94 -25.58
CA ASP A 714 30.14 -12.17 -25.79
C ASP A 714 29.56 -13.06 -26.89
N THR A 715 28.26 -12.95 -27.16
CA THR A 715 27.56 -13.49 -28.34
C THR A 715 28.06 -12.96 -29.69
N GLY A 716 29.08 -12.08 -29.71
CA GLY A 716 29.64 -11.47 -30.92
C GLY A 716 28.82 -10.29 -31.47
N HIS A 717 27.77 -9.90 -30.76
CA HIS A 717 26.89 -8.79 -31.11
C HIS A 717 27.24 -7.51 -30.31
N SER A 718 26.39 -6.48 -30.39
CA SER A 718 26.51 -5.29 -29.55
C SER A 718 25.13 -4.78 -29.13
N MET A 719 25.07 -4.31 -27.89
CA MET A 719 23.91 -3.73 -27.22
C MET A 719 24.04 -2.20 -27.20
N VAL A 720 22.92 -1.50 -27.43
CA VAL A 720 22.80 -0.06 -27.23
C VAL A 720 22.22 0.18 -25.83
N ALA A 721 23.12 0.25 -24.85
CA ALA A 721 22.81 0.36 -23.43
C ALA A 721 22.55 1.81 -23.03
N SER A 722 21.28 2.17 -22.78
CA SER A 722 20.89 3.46 -22.19
C SER A 722 21.00 3.43 -20.68
N GLY A 723 21.50 4.51 -20.07
CA GLY A 723 21.48 4.72 -18.61
C GLY A 723 20.17 5.34 -18.11
N GLY A 724 20.17 5.72 -16.84
CA GLY A 724 19.03 6.31 -16.12
C GLY A 724 18.22 5.26 -15.35
N LEU A 725 16.91 5.45 -15.24
CA LEU A 725 16.03 4.67 -14.37
C LEU A 725 15.69 3.28 -14.94
N PHE A 726 16.32 2.26 -14.38
CA PHE A 726 16.19 0.84 -14.77
C PHE A 726 14.91 0.21 -14.20
N ALA A 727 14.84 -1.12 -14.10
CA ALA A 727 13.71 -1.86 -13.56
C ALA A 727 13.25 -1.32 -12.18
N PRO A 728 11.97 -0.93 -12.03
CA PRO A 728 11.37 -0.63 -10.75
C PRO A 728 10.66 -1.84 -10.16
N THR A 729 10.85 -2.12 -8.87
CA THR A 729 9.95 -3.03 -8.14
C THR A 729 8.98 -2.19 -7.31
N ILE A 730 7.66 -2.31 -7.58
CA ILE A 730 6.60 -1.69 -6.78
C ILE A 730 6.01 -2.71 -5.81
N LYS A 731 5.88 -2.33 -4.53
CA LYS A 731 5.21 -3.12 -3.49
C LYS A 731 4.36 -2.21 -2.58
N TYR A 732 3.40 -2.78 -1.88
CA TYR A 732 2.53 -2.07 -0.94
C TYR A 732 2.57 -2.76 0.42
N HIS A 733 2.82 -2.00 1.48
CA HIS A 733 2.90 -2.52 2.84
C HIS A 733 2.34 -1.50 3.84
N ARG A 734 1.47 -1.96 4.76
CA ARG A 734 0.90 -1.17 5.89
C ARG A 734 0.31 0.21 5.52
N GLY A 735 -0.21 0.39 4.30
CA GLY A 735 -0.80 1.66 3.85
C GLY A 735 0.13 2.55 3.02
N VAL A 736 1.33 2.08 2.69
CA VAL A 736 2.35 2.82 1.94
C VAL A 736 2.74 2.04 0.68
N PHE A 737 2.78 2.73 -0.46
CA PHE A 737 3.38 2.24 -1.69
C PHE A 737 4.86 2.56 -1.68
N TYR A 738 5.70 1.56 -1.99
CA TYR A 738 7.15 1.70 -2.13
C TYR A 738 7.55 1.34 -3.56
N ILE A 739 8.49 2.11 -4.12
CA ILE A 739 9.21 1.73 -5.33
C ILE A 739 10.70 1.76 -5.03
N VAL A 740 11.38 0.65 -5.32
CA VAL A 740 12.84 0.61 -5.42
C VAL A 740 13.27 0.58 -6.89
N CYS A 741 14.35 1.27 -7.22
CA CYS A 741 14.88 1.37 -8.59
C CYS A 741 16.39 1.71 -8.57
N THR A 742 17.08 1.48 -9.69
CA THR A 742 18.47 1.94 -9.92
C THR A 742 18.48 3.13 -10.88
N ASN A 743 19.14 4.23 -10.49
CA ASN A 743 19.59 5.26 -11.43
C ASN A 743 21.00 4.90 -11.95
N ALA A 744 21.08 4.49 -13.21
CA ALA A 744 22.31 3.97 -13.82
C ALA A 744 23.09 5.07 -14.56
N GLY A 745 24.29 5.42 -14.06
CA GLY A 745 25.13 6.49 -14.60
C GLY A 745 26.33 6.00 -15.42
N HIS A 746 26.68 6.72 -16.49
CA HIS A 746 27.76 6.35 -17.41
C HIS A 746 29.06 7.18 -17.24
N GLY A 747 29.52 7.35 -16.00
CA GLY A 747 30.64 8.24 -15.64
C GLY A 747 32.08 7.70 -15.77
N GLY A 748 32.30 6.50 -16.33
CA GLY A 748 33.65 5.92 -16.43
C GLY A 748 33.75 4.65 -17.27
N LYS A 749 34.72 3.78 -16.92
CA LYS A 749 34.89 2.43 -17.50
C LYS A 749 33.84 1.43 -17.01
N THR A 750 33.24 1.66 -15.85
CA THR A 750 32.20 0.85 -15.23
C THR A 750 30.86 1.58 -15.24
N LEU A 751 29.77 0.82 -15.15
CA LEU A 751 28.45 1.37 -14.84
C LEU A 751 28.43 1.91 -13.40
N ARG A 752 27.82 3.07 -13.19
CA ARG A 752 27.44 3.58 -11.85
C ARG A 752 26.02 3.11 -11.58
N THR A 753 25.75 2.58 -10.39
CA THR A 753 24.45 1.99 -10.02
C THR A 753 23.96 2.59 -8.71
N ASP A 754 23.22 3.70 -8.78
CA ASP A 754 22.69 4.36 -7.59
C ASP A 754 21.31 3.76 -7.28
N ASN A 755 21.26 2.81 -6.35
CA ASN A 755 20.02 2.18 -5.92
C ASN A 755 19.32 3.07 -4.88
N PHE A 756 18.00 3.13 -4.92
CA PHE A 756 17.19 3.93 -4.00
C PHE A 756 15.81 3.33 -3.74
N VAL A 757 15.16 3.79 -2.66
CA VAL A 757 13.71 3.64 -2.41
C VAL A 757 13.03 5.01 -2.40
N ILE A 758 11.81 5.07 -2.95
CA ILE A 758 10.84 6.17 -2.77
C ILE A 758 9.50 5.61 -2.31
N PHE A 759 8.68 6.43 -1.65
CA PHE A 759 7.39 6.01 -1.13
C PHE A 759 6.27 7.06 -1.23
N THR A 760 5.02 6.62 -1.13
CA THR A 760 3.83 7.49 -0.99
C THR A 760 2.66 6.79 -0.29
N THR A 761 1.79 7.57 0.38
CA THR A 761 0.52 7.09 0.96
C THR A 761 -0.68 7.25 0.01
N ASP A 762 -0.57 8.04 -1.05
CA ASP A 762 -1.62 8.18 -2.08
C ASP A 762 -0.99 8.24 -3.47
N ILE A 763 -0.99 7.09 -4.15
CA ILE A 763 -0.44 6.90 -5.50
C ILE A 763 -1.10 7.78 -6.58
N TRP A 764 -2.30 8.33 -6.32
CA TRP A 764 -3.00 9.27 -7.20
C TRP A 764 -2.56 10.72 -7.01
N SER A 765 -1.98 11.05 -5.86
CA SER A 765 -1.59 12.43 -5.51
C SER A 765 -0.35 12.92 -6.27
N SER A 766 0.41 12.01 -6.91
CA SER A 766 1.77 12.23 -7.41
C SER A 766 2.78 12.70 -6.34
N ASN A 767 2.41 12.75 -5.06
CA ASN A 767 3.30 13.14 -3.96
C ASN A 767 4.17 11.96 -3.50
N TRP A 768 5.25 11.71 -4.25
CA TRP A 768 6.29 10.74 -3.90
C TRP A 768 7.41 11.39 -3.08
N SER A 769 8.00 10.64 -2.15
CA SER A 769 9.17 11.08 -1.38
C SER A 769 10.36 11.47 -2.28
N ASP A 770 11.35 12.12 -1.69
CA ASP A 770 12.69 12.16 -2.29
C ASP A 770 13.36 10.77 -2.13
N PRO A 771 14.37 10.43 -2.96
CA PRO A 771 15.00 9.10 -2.95
C PRO A 771 15.91 8.87 -1.74
N ILE A 772 15.64 7.80 -0.99
CA ILE A 772 16.50 7.29 0.08
C ILE A 772 17.54 6.34 -0.56
N PRO A 773 18.85 6.63 -0.50
CA PRO A 773 19.87 5.85 -1.19
C PRO A 773 20.18 4.53 -0.48
N ILE A 774 20.41 3.47 -1.26
CA ILE A 774 20.69 2.12 -0.77
C ILE A 774 22.09 1.69 -1.25
N PRO A 775 23.01 1.28 -0.35
CA PRO A 775 24.41 0.99 -0.69
C PRO A 775 24.58 -0.40 -1.32
N PHE A 776 24.00 -0.60 -2.51
CA PHE A 776 24.05 -1.85 -3.27
C PHE A 776 24.80 -1.71 -4.60
N LYS A 777 25.72 -2.65 -4.86
CA LYS A 777 26.59 -2.67 -6.06
C LYS A 777 25.98 -3.55 -7.16
N GLY A 778 24.80 -3.16 -7.63
CA GLY A 778 24.01 -3.95 -8.55
C GLY A 778 22.84 -3.20 -9.18
N ILE A 779 22.04 -3.91 -9.97
CA ILE A 779 20.80 -3.40 -10.59
C ILE A 779 19.59 -4.18 -10.07
N ASP A 780 18.41 -3.87 -10.61
CA ASP A 780 17.14 -4.57 -10.39
C ASP A 780 16.83 -4.83 -8.92
N PRO A 781 16.68 -3.76 -8.11
CA PRO A 781 16.36 -3.89 -6.70
C PRO A 781 14.91 -4.34 -6.50
N GLY A 782 14.71 -5.19 -5.50
CA GLY A 782 13.40 -5.63 -5.01
C GLY A 782 13.32 -5.55 -3.48
N LEU A 783 12.09 -5.37 -2.97
CA LEU A 783 11.78 -5.43 -1.55
C LEU A 783 10.87 -6.62 -1.27
N PHE A 784 11.20 -7.38 -0.23
CA PHE A 784 10.34 -8.42 0.32
C PHE A 784 10.05 -8.09 1.78
N PHE A 785 8.76 -7.99 2.11
CA PHE A 785 8.25 -7.76 3.47
C PHE A 785 7.78 -9.09 4.03
N ASP A 786 8.35 -9.54 5.15
CA ASP A 786 8.09 -10.86 5.72
C ASP A 786 7.03 -10.80 6.86
N ASP A 787 6.43 -11.95 7.19
CA ASP A 787 5.37 -12.06 8.20
C ASP A 787 5.86 -11.73 9.62
N ASP A 788 7.17 -11.90 9.89
CA ASP A 788 7.78 -11.51 11.16
C ASP A 788 8.01 -9.99 11.29
N GLY A 789 7.73 -9.25 10.21
CA GLY A 789 7.82 -7.79 10.14
C GLY A 789 9.17 -7.25 9.66
N ARG A 790 10.15 -8.11 9.33
CA ARG A 790 11.39 -7.69 8.68
C ARG A 790 11.16 -7.26 7.24
N VAL A 791 12.11 -6.49 6.71
CA VAL A 791 12.18 -6.15 5.29
C VAL A 791 13.54 -6.57 4.74
N TYR A 792 13.53 -7.21 3.58
CA TYR A 792 14.72 -7.68 2.89
C TYR A 792 14.85 -6.99 1.53
N PHE A 793 15.97 -6.31 1.32
CA PHE A 793 16.38 -5.84 0.01
C PHE A 793 17.09 -6.97 -0.73
N HIS A 794 16.73 -7.19 -1.99
CA HIS A 794 17.42 -8.12 -2.90
C HIS A 794 17.71 -7.44 -4.24
N GLY A 795 18.72 -7.89 -4.97
CA GLY A 795 19.04 -7.33 -6.29
C GLY A 795 20.07 -8.12 -7.09
N CYS A 796 20.23 -7.74 -8.35
CA CYS A 796 21.23 -8.29 -9.28
C CYS A 796 22.63 -7.73 -8.97
N PHE A 797 23.45 -8.48 -8.23
CA PHE A 797 24.81 -8.06 -7.87
C PHE A 797 25.78 -8.30 -9.03
N LEU A 798 26.35 -7.23 -9.58
CA LEU A 798 27.19 -7.31 -10.77
C LEU A 798 28.58 -7.86 -10.42
N LEU A 799 28.98 -8.99 -11.00
CA LEU A 799 30.30 -9.59 -10.78
C LEU A 799 31.28 -9.17 -11.89
N ASP A 800 31.39 -9.98 -12.93
CA ASP A 800 32.33 -9.84 -14.04
C ASP A 800 31.72 -10.49 -15.29
N ARG A 801 31.29 -9.67 -16.25
CA ARG A 801 30.64 -10.14 -17.50
C ARG A 801 31.55 -10.95 -18.42
N THR A 802 32.82 -11.17 -18.08
CA THR A 802 33.72 -12.11 -18.79
C THR A 802 33.74 -13.51 -18.17
N LYS A 803 32.95 -13.75 -17.12
CA LYS A 803 32.88 -15.01 -16.35
C LYS A 803 31.44 -15.43 -16.13
N GLN A 804 31.26 -16.68 -15.68
CA GLN A 804 29.96 -17.25 -15.32
C GLN A 804 30.02 -17.75 -13.86
N PRO A 805 29.09 -17.35 -12.96
CA PRO A 805 27.99 -16.40 -13.21
C PRO A 805 28.47 -14.97 -13.52
N SER A 806 27.77 -14.27 -14.43
CA SER A 806 28.09 -12.86 -14.76
C SER A 806 27.61 -11.88 -13.69
N CYS A 807 26.52 -12.24 -12.99
CA CYS A 807 25.94 -11.59 -11.81
C CYS A 807 25.19 -12.62 -10.97
N THR A 808 24.89 -12.31 -9.71
CA THR A 808 24.20 -13.22 -8.78
C THR A 808 23.19 -12.46 -7.91
N ILE A 809 22.15 -13.15 -7.43
CA ILE A 809 21.15 -12.51 -6.57
C ILE A 809 21.71 -12.40 -5.16
N THR A 810 21.84 -11.16 -4.68
CA THR A 810 22.35 -10.83 -3.35
C THR A 810 21.28 -10.11 -2.53
N GLN A 811 21.19 -10.44 -1.24
CA GLN A 811 20.16 -9.96 -0.32
C GLN A 811 20.76 -9.45 1.00
N PHE A 812 20.09 -8.50 1.64
CA PHE A 812 20.31 -8.11 3.04
C PHE A 812 18.99 -7.68 3.72
N GLU A 813 18.94 -7.78 5.04
CA GLU A 813 17.90 -7.16 5.86
C GLU A 813 18.15 -5.64 5.90
N ILE A 814 17.11 -4.82 5.69
CA ILE A 814 17.23 -3.39 5.42
C ILE A 814 16.31 -2.57 6.32
N ASP A 815 16.82 -1.43 6.81
CA ASP A 815 15.98 -0.34 7.29
C ASP A 815 15.57 0.51 6.07
N ILE A 816 14.28 0.47 5.72
CA ILE A 816 13.74 1.17 4.55
C ILE A 816 13.62 2.68 4.73
N GLU A 817 13.65 3.18 5.97
CA GLU A 817 13.49 4.61 6.27
C GLU A 817 14.83 5.36 6.14
N THR A 818 15.94 4.67 6.43
CA THR A 818 17.31 5.20 6.22
C THR A 818 18.04 4.61 5.01
N GLY A 819 17.52 3.53 4.41
CA GLY A 819 18.17 2.78 3.32
C GLY A 819 19.35 1.91 3.79
N THR A 820 19.58 1.78 5.10
CA THR A 820 20.79 1.16 5.63
C THR A 820 20.67 -0.37 5.77
N PRO A 821 21.73 -1.14 5.44
CA PRO A 821 21.77 -2.57 5.72
C PRO A 821 21.83 -2.86 7.23
N ILE A 822 20.84 -3.59 7.74
CA ILE A 822 20.82 -4.14 9.10
C ILE A 822 21.68 -5.42 9.17
N SER A 823 21.75 -6.18 8.06
CA SER A 823 22.60 -7.38 7.94
C SER A 823 23.76 -7.21 6.96
N GLU A 824 24.69 -8.17 6.99
CA GLU A 824 25.62 -8.43 5.89
C GLU A 824 24.86 -8.70 4.58
N GLN A 825 25.47 -8.32 3.45
CA GLN A 825 24.99 -8.69 2.11
C GLN A 825 25.43 -10.12 1.77
N ARG A 826 24.49 -10.96 1.31
CA ARG A 826 24.70 -12.40 1.07
C ARG A 826 24.21 -12.81 -0.30
N GLU A 827 25.03 -13.51 -1.07
CA GLU A 827 24.60 -14.23 -2.27
C GLU A 827 23.61 -15.34 -1.85
N ILE A 828 22.37 -15.27 -2.35
CA ILE A 828 21.32 -16.26 -2.05
C ILE A 828 21.09 -17.23 -3.22
N TRP A 829 21.34 -16.80 -4.46
CA TRP A 829 21.25 -17.67 -5.65
C TRP A 829 22.13 -17.20 -6.81
N GLN A 830 22.61 -18.15 -7.60
CA GLN A 830 23.44 -17.92 -8.80
C GLN A 830 22.65 -18.06 -10.11
N GLY A 831 21.33 -18.21 -10.06
CA GLY A 831 20.50 -18.55 -11.21
C GLY A 831 20.56 -20.02 -11.62
N HIS A 832 19.75 -20.38 -12.61
CA HIS A 832 19.71 -21.68 -13.27
C HIS A 832 20.65 -21.67 -14.49
N ALA A 833 20.46 -20.71 -15.39
CA ALA A 833 21.33 -20.47 -16.54
C ALA A 833 22.67 -19.82 -16.13
N LYS A 834 22.67 -19.06 -15.01
CA LYS A 834 23.81 -18.30 -14.47
C LYS A 834 24.28 -17.13 -15.33
N TYR A 835 23.60 -16.90 -16.44
CA TYR A 835 23.91 -15.87 -17.42
C TYR A 835 22.93 -14.72 -17.25
N ASP A 836 23.45 -13.55 -16.90
CA ASP A 836 22.69 -12.31 -16.66
C ASP A 836 21.45 -12.56 -15.78
N THR A 837 21.67 -13.22 -14.64
CA THR A 837 20.67 -13.51 -13.61
C THR A 837 20.27 -12.22 -12.89
N GLU A 838 19.12 -11.66 -13.27
CA GLU A 838 18.63 -10.33 -12.90
C GLU A 838 17.13 -10.32 -12.57
N GLY A 839 16.46 -9.16 -12.49
CA GLY A 839 15.03 -9.05 -12.15
C GLY A 839 14.51 -9.89 -10.97
N PRO A 840 15.15 -9.91 -9.78
CA PRO A 840 14.74 -10.79 -8.69
C PRO A 840 13.44 -10.35 -7.99
N HIS A 841 12.53 -11.28 -7.77
CA HIS A 841 11.33 -11.10 -6.95
C HIS A 841 11.10 -12.28 -6.00
N ILE A 842 10.73 -12.00 -4.75
CA ILE A 842 10.48 -13.02 -3.72
C ILE A 842 9.00 -13.08 -3.34
N TYR A 843 8.44 -14.29 -3.36
CA TYR A 843 7.04 -14.58 -2.98
C TYR A 843 7.02 -15.64 -1.87
N LYS A 844 6.29 -15.37 -0.77
CA LYS A 844 6.11 -16.34 0.31
C LYS A 844 4.77 -17.04 0.18
N ILE A 845 4.78 -18.36 -0.02
CA ILE A 845 3.56 -19.17 -0.22
C ILE A 845 3.66 -20.42 0.66
N GLY A 846 2.83 -20.45 1.72
CA GLY A 846 2.91 -21.47 2.76
C GLY A 846 4.25 -21.40 3.50
N LYS A 847 5.04 -22.48 3.44
CA LYS A 847 6.36 -22.56 4.07
C LYS A 847 7.54 -22.23 3.13
N TRP A 848 7.26 -21.82 1.89
CA TRP A 848 8.28 -21.63 0.86
C TRP A 848 8.42 -20.16 0.49
N TYR A 849 9.66 -19.67 0.49
CA TYR A 849 10.06 -18.46 -0.22
C TYR A 849 10.45 -18.89 -1.63
N TYR A 850 9.72 -18.44 -2.64
CA TYR A 850 10.07 -18.59 -4.04
C TYR A 850 10.87 -17.37 -4.48
N LEU A 851 11.95 -17.59 -5.20
CA LEU A 851 12.76 -16.54 -5.84
C LEU A 851 12.62 -16.69 -7.35
N LEU A 852 11.91 -15.76 -7.97
CA LEU A 852 11.84 -15.59 -9.41
C LEU A 852 12.99 -14.69 -9.86
N VAL A 853 13.55 -14.94 -11.04
CA VAL A 853 14.57 -14.10 -11.70
C VAL A 853 14.34 -14.07 -13.20
N ALA A 854 14.84 -13.03 -13.86
CA ALA A 854 15.16 -13.05 -15.28
C ALA A 854 16.54 -13.68 -15.51
N GLU A 855 16.74 -14.40 -16.61
CA GLU A 855 18.06 -14.84 -17.08
C GLU A 855 18.17 -14.74 -18.62
N GLY A 856 19.38 -14.98 -19.15
CA GLY A 856 19.68 -14.94 -20.59
C GLY A 856 19.91 -13.53 -21.13
N GLY A 857 19.64 -12.49 -20.33
CA GLY A 857 19.57 -11.09 -20.73
C GLY A 857 18.34 -10.81 -21.60
N THR A 858 17.89 -9.55 -21.63
CA THR A 858 16.62 -9.09 -22.24
C THR A 858 16.52 -9.17 -23.79
N PHE A 859 17.24 -10.08 -24.44
CA PHE A 859 17.26 -10.29 -25.90
C PHE A 859 16.73 -11.68 -26.29
N GLU A 860 17.28 -12.34 -27.30
CA GLU A 860 16.69 -13.54 -27.91
C GLU A 860 16.63 -14.73 -26.93
N HIS A 861 17.58 -14.82 -26.00
CA HIS A 861 17.68 -15.86 -24.98
C HIS A 861 16.91 -15.55 -23.68
N HIS A 862 16.11 -14.48 -23.65
CA HIS A 862 15.47 -14.01 -22.41
C HIS A 862 14.49 -15.05 -21.84
N MET A 863 14.52 -15.21 -20.51
CA MET A 863 13.71 -16.19 -19.81
C MET A 863 13.36 -15.76 -18.38
N LEU A 864 12.33 -16.38 -17.80
CA LEU A 864 12.09 -16.43 -16.36
C LEU A 864 12.50 -17.80 -15.81
N CYS A 865 13.29 -17.77 -14.74
CA CYS A 865 13.66 -18.94 -13.94
C CYS A 865 13.17 -18.76 -12.51
N ILE A 866 12.88 -19.86 -11.82
CA ILE A 866 12.42 -19.84 -10.44
C ILE A 866 13.18 -20.86 -9.57
N SER A 867 13.37 -20.49 -8.31
CA SER A 867 13.85 -21.35 -7.24
C SER A 867 12.95 -21.22 -6.01
N ARG A 868 13.13 -22.09 -5.01
CA ARG A 868 12.49 -21.92 -3.70
C ARG A 868 13.33 -22.48 -2.55
N SER A 869 13.09 -21.97 -1.35
CA SER A 869 13.68 -22.48 -0.11
C SER A 869 12.74 -22.32 1.08
N GLU A 870 13.03 -23.01 2.19
CA GLU A 870 12.26 -22.88 3.45
C GLU A 870 12.79 -21.73 4.34
N SER A 871 13.86 -21.05 3.90
CA SER A 871 14.36 -19.80 4.49
C SER A 871 14.54 -18.75 3.39
N VAL A 872 14.25 -17.49 3.71
CA VAL A 872 14.49 -16.33 2.83
C VAL A 872 15.98 -16.15 2.48
N TRP A 873 16.88 -16.77 3.27
CA TRP A 873 18.33 -16.81 3.02
C TRP A 873 18.79 -17.98 2.16
N GLY A 874 17.87 -18.84 1.71
CA GLY A 874 18.19 -20.06 0.98
C GLY A 874 18.67 -21.22 1.87
N PRO A 875 19.40 -22.21 1.30
CA PRO A 875 19.87 -22.24 -0.07
C PRO A 875 18.71 -22.35 -1.08
N TYR A 876 18.79 -21.55 -2.15
CA TYR A 876 17.88 -21.64 -3.29
C TYR A 876 18.40 -22.69 -4.27
N GLY A 877 17.66 -23.80 -4.40
CA GLY A 877 18.02 -24.94 -5.23
C GLY A 877 17.47 -24.84 -6.66
N ASP A 878 18.16 -25.46 -7.63
CA ASP A 878 17.69 -25.45 -9.01
C ASP A 878 16.39 -26.27 -9.21
N PHE A 879 15.48 -25.73 -10.02
CA PHE A 879 14.23 -26.39 -10.40
C PHE A 879 14.33 -26.94 -11.83
N LYS A 880 14.11 -28.26 -11.97
CA LYS A 880 14.19 -28.98 -13.26
C LYS A 880 13.14 -28.59 -14.30
N GLY A 881 12.19 -27.72 -13.96
CA GLY A 881 11.24 -27.11 -14.90
C GLY A 881 11.62 -25.70 -15.34
N ASN A 882 12.81 -25.21 -14.98
CA ASN A 882 13.37 -23.98 -15.54
C ASN A 882 13.79 -24.17 -17.01
N PRO A 883 13.72 -23.13 -17.85
CA PRO A 883 13.00 -21.88 -17.59
C PRO A 883 11.47 -22.06 -17.61
N ILE A 884 10.77 -21.40 -16.69
CA ILE A 884 9.30 -21.46 -16.58
C ILE A 884 8.59 -20.57 -17.60
N LEU A 885 9.30 -19.59 -18.18
CA LEU A 885 8.90 -18.85 -19.37
C LEU A 885 10.14 -18.53 -20.21
N THR A 886 10.06 -18.71 -21.52
CA THR A 886 10.99 -18.13 -22.51
C THR A 886 10.35 -18.20 -23.90
N ALA A 887 10.77 -17.32 -24.82
CA ALA A 887 10.47 -17.41 -26.25
C ALA A 887 11.63 -18.02 -27.07
N ASP A 888 12.80 -18.26 -26.46
CA ASP A 888 13.98 -18.79 -27.16
C ASP A 888 13.71 -20.17 -27.78
N GLY A 889 14.28 -20.39 -28.97
CA GLY A 889 14.05 -21.58 -29.80
C GLY A 889 12.62 -21.74 -30.35
N LYS A 890 11.74 -20.74 -30.21
CA LYS A 890 10.32 -20.82 -30.65
C LYS A 890 10.01 -19.81 -31.75
N ASP A 891 10.50 -20.08 -32.97
CA ASP A 891 10.28 -19.26 -34.17
C ASP A 891 8.79 -18.99 -34.51
N GLY A 892 7.87 -19.78 -33.94
CA GLY A 892 6.42 -19.61 -34.11
C GLY A 892 5.77 -18.53 -33.24
N GLU A 893 6.44 -18.07 -32.18
CA GLU A 893 5.89 -17.06 -31.27
C GLU A 893 6.10 -15.64 -31.83
N TYR A 894 5.03 -14.85 -31.95
CA TYR A 894 5.11 -13.47 -32.43
C TYR A 894 5.61 -12.49 -31.37
N ILE A 895 5.41 -12.81 -30.09
CA ILE A 895 5.97 -12.08 -28.95
C ILE A 895 7.26 -12.80 -28.57
N GLN A 896 8.37 -12.09 -28.69
CA GLN A 896 9.73 -12.59 -28.50
C GLN A 896 10.40 -11.92 -27.30
N ASN A 897 11.59 -12.38 -26.92
CA ASN A 897 12.37 -11.89 -25.78
C ASN A 897 11.56 -11.90 -24.46
N ALA A 898 10.65 -12.87 -24.28
CA ALA A 898 9.71 -12.91 -23.17
C ALA A 898 10.39 -13.32 -21.85
N GLY A 899 10.46 -12.39 -20.90
CA GLY A 899 11.13 -12.55 -19.60
C GLY A 899 10.84 -11.37 -18.67
N HIS A 900 11.68 -11.16 -17.64
CA HIS A 900 11.64 -10.08 -16.63
C HIS A 900 10.23 -9.54 -16.31
N GLY A 901 9.61 -10.06 -15.25
CA GLY A 901 8.23 -9.74 -14.91
C GLY A 901 7.79 -10.27 -13.54
N ASP A 902 6.63 -9.80 -13.09
CA ASP A 902 6.10 -9.94 -11.73
C ASP A 902 4.84 -10.82 -11.72
N LEU A 903 4.80 -11.79 -10.79
CA LEU A 903 3.67 -12.68 -10.55
C LEU A 903 2.78 -12.09 -9.46
N PHE A 904 1.47 -11.97 -9.72
CA PHE A 904 0.53 -11.37 -8.78
C PHE A 904 -0.83 -12.06 -8.79
N GLN A 905 -1.60 -11.85 -7.72
CA GLN A 905 -2.97 -12.38 -7.57
C GLN A 905 -4.03 -11.28 -7.70
N ASP A 906 -5.16 -11.61 -8.32
CA ASP A 906 -6.37 -10.79 -8.29
C ASP A 906 -7.22 -11.01 -7.01
N SER A 907 -8.39 -10.37 -6.93
CA SER A 907 -9.31 -10.48 -5.78
C SER A 907 -9.81 -11.90 -5.50
N ASN A 908 -9.75 -12.79 -6.49
CA ASN A 908 -10.20 -14.18 -6.38
C ASN A 908 -9.04 -15.13 -6.04
N GLY A 909 -7.80 -14.63 -5.97
CA GLY A 909 -6.59 -15.45 -5.80
C GLY A 909 -6.07 -16.09 -7.10
N GLN A 910 -6.65 -15.77 -8.27
CA GLN A 910 -6.12 -16.22 -9.55
C GLN A 910 -4.75 -15.57 -9.80
N TRP A 911 -3.77 -16.37 -10.21
CA TRP A 911 -2.43 -15.88 -10.54
C TRP A 911 -2.33 -15.40 -11.98
N TRP A 912 -1.60 -14.30 -12.14
CA TRP A 912 -1.30 -13.61 -13.39
C TRP A 912 0.20 -13.28 -13.43
N ALA A 913 0.75 -13.11 -14.63
CA ALA A 913 2.09 -12.59 -14.84
C ALA A 913 2.04 -11.38 -15.77
N ALA A 914 2.67 -10.27 -15.35
CA ALA A 914 3.03 -9.18 -16.25
C ALA A 914 4.51 -9.34 -16.60
N VAL A 915 4.85 -9.44 -17.88
CA VAL A 915 6.20 -9.72 -18.38
C VAL A 915 6.57 -8.75 -19.49
N LEU A 916 7.86 -8.45 -19.66
CA LEU A 916 8.29 -7.72 -20.84
C LEU A 916 8.43 -8.65 -22.05
N GLY A 917 8.33 -8.06 -23.24
CA GLY A 917 8.65 -8.73 -24.50
C GLY A 917 8.79 -7.74 -25.65
N VAL A 918 8.91 -8.25 -26.86
CA VAL A 918 8.93 -7.46 -28.10
C VAL A 918 8.01 -8.09 -29.15
N ARG A 919 7.26 -7.26 -29.91
CA ARG A 919 6.57 -7.72 -31.12
C ARG A 919 7.56 -7.92 -32.26
N ASN A 920 7.65 -9.15 -32.78
CA ASN A 920 8.61 -9.52 -33.83
C ASN A 920 8.12 -9.14 -35.24
N GLU A 921 8.33 -7.88 -35.63
CA GLU A 921 8.00 -7.39 -36.96
C GLU A 921 9.13 -7.70 -37.96
N LYS A 922 9.11 -8.92 -38.52
CA LYS A 922 10.09 -9.40 -39.53
C LYS A 922 11.55 -9.28 -39.06
N SER A 923 11.82 -9.74 -37.83
CA SER A 923 13.13 -9.62 -37.17
C SER A 923 13.54 -8.18 -36.83
N CYS A 924 12.59 -7.24 -36.81
CA CYS A 924 12.76 -5.89 -36.27
C CYS A 924 11.86 -5.70 -35.04
N GLN A 925 12.32 -4.90 -34.07
CA GLN A 925 11.64 -4.62 -32.80
C GLN A 925 11.35 -3.10 -32.72
N PRO A 926 10.51 -2.55 -33.62
CA PRO A 926 10.48 -1.10 -33.89
C PRO A 926 10.05 -0.25 -32.68
N LEU A 927 9.23 -0.80 -31.78
CA LEU A 927 8.70 -0.12 -30.60
C LEU A 927 9.58 -0.24 -29.35
N GLY A 928 10.64 -1.03 -29.40
CA GLY A 928 11.39 -1.44 -28.20
C GLY A 928 10.65 -2.50 -27.39
N ARG A 929 10.90 -2.52 -26.08
CA ARG A 929 10.34 -3.48 -25.12
C ARG A 929 9.00 -2.97 -24.55
N GLU A 930 7.98 -3.83 -24.59
CA GLU A 930 6.58 -3.54 -24.22
C GLU A 930 6.11 -4.49 -23.11
N THR A 931 5.01 -4.17 -22.40
CA THR A 931 4.48 -4.99 -21.30
C THR A 931 3.33 -5.88 -21.75
N PHE A 932 3.42 -7.19 -21.46
CA PHE A 932 2.44 -8.22 -21.82
C PHE A 932 1.87 -8.90 -20.57
N LEU A 933 0.58 -9.25 -20.61
CA LEU A 933 -0.11 -10.03 -19.60
C LEU A 933 -0.25 -11.49 -20.04
N THR A 934 -0.17 -12.44 -19.10
CA THR A 934 -0.49 -13.85 -19.33
C THR A 934 -1.00 -14.53 -18.06
N THR A 935 -1.64 -15.69 -18.19
CA THR A 935 -2.17 -16.49 -17.07
C THR A 935 -1.07 -17.34 -16.42
N VAL A 936 -1.23 -17.62 -15.13
CA VAL A 936 -0.33 -18.49 -14.36
C VAL A 936 -1.14 -19.53 -13.60
N ASP A 937 -0.81 -20.80 -13.82
CA ASP A 937 -1.35 -21.91 -13.02
C ASP A 937 -0.36 -22.26 -11.89
N TRP A 938 -0.72 -21.97 -10.64
CA TRP A 938 0.12 -22.28 -9.48
C TRP A 938 -0.57 -23.32 -8.56
N PRO A 939 -0.30 -24.63 -8.72
CA PRO A 939 -0.88 -25.67 -7.88
C PRO A 939 -0.30 -25.67 -6.46
N ASP A 940 -1.14 -26.02 -5.48
CA ASP A 940 -0.80 -26.05 -4.05
C ASP A 940 0.51 -26.79 -3.74
N GLY A 941 1.49 -26.08 -3.18
CA GLY A 941 2.81 -26.62 -2.83
C GLY A 941 3.70 -27.01 -4.03
N GLY A 942 3.22 -26.78 -5.26
CA GLY A 942 3.92 -27.02 -6.53
C GLY A 942 4.74 -25.83 -7.01
N TRP A 943 4.81 -25.66 -8.33
CA TRP A 943 5.57 -24.61 -9.02
C TRP A 943 4.65 -23.93 -10.03
N PRO A 944 4.82 -22.61 -10.30
CA PRO A 944 4.00 -21.91 -11.27
C PRO A 944 4.31 -22.39 -12.69
N VAL A 945 3.26 -22.51 -13.49
CA VAL A 945 3.32 -22.72 -14.95
C VAL A 945 2.79 -21.46 -15.62
N ILE A 946 3.63 -20.80 -16.43
CA ILE A 946 3.30 -19.53 -17.09
C ILE A 946 2.94 -19.80 -18.55
N SER A 947 1.74 -19.37 -18.98
CA SER A 947 1.34 -19.43 -20.39
C SER A 947 2.20 -18.49 -21.26
N GLN A 948 2.50 -18.88 -22.50
CA GLN A 948 3.17 -17.97 -23.43
C GLN A 948 2.29 -16.73 -23.68
N PRO A 949 2.84 -15.50 -23.60
CA PRO A 949 2.07 -14.29 -23.89
C PRO A 949 1.72 -14.23 -25.38
N THR A 950 0.43 -14.23 -25.71
CA THR A 950 -0.08 -14.05 -27.08
C THR A 950 -0.73 -12.67 -27.24
N MET A 951 -0.88 -12.19 -28.48
CA MET A 951 -1.53 -10.90 -28.77
C MET A 951 -2.99 -10.82 -28.31
N LYS A 952 -3.67 -11.98 -28.23
CA LYS A 952 -4.99 -12.16 -27.63
C LYS A 952 -5.07 -13.53 -26.96
N PHE A 953 -5.65 -13.58 -25.77
CA PHE A 953 -5.95 -14.83 -25.07
C PHE A 953 -7.29 -14.74 -24.34
N THR A 954 -7.89 -15.88 -24.05
CA THR A 954 -9.06 -15.97 -23.17
C THR A 954 -8.58 -16.35 -21.77
N GLY A 955 -9.04 -15.63 -20.75
CA GLY A 955 -8.75 -15.93 -19.35
C GLY A 955 -9.99 -15.71 -18.47
N PRO A 956 -9.94 -16.08 -17.17
CA PRO A 956 -11.00 -15.73 -16.24
C PRO A 956 -11.13 -14.20 -16.12
N VAL A 957 -12.33 -13.69 -15.83
CA VAL A 957 -12.53 -12.26 -15.54
C VAL A 957 -11.76 -11.88 -14.26
N ALA A 958 -10.63 -11.21 -14.42
CA ALA A 958 -9.91 -10.58 -13.33
C ALA A 958 -10.85 -9.60 -12.60
N THR A 959 -11.22 -9.96 -11.37
CA THR A 959 -12.31 -9.28 -10.67
C THR A 959 -11.72 -8.23 -9.74
N SER A 960 -12.11 -6.96 -9.92
CA SER A 960 -12.07 -5.96 -8.84
C SER A 960 -13.37 -6.06 -8.02
N PHE A 961 -13.29 -5.83 -6.72
CA PHE A 961 -14.43 -5.97 -5.77
C PHE A 961 -15.66 -5.08 -6.08
N PHE A 962 -15.58 -4.17 -7.05
CA PHE A 962 -16.56 -3.11 -7.31
C PHE A 962 -17.44 -3.31 -8.56
N GLN A 963 -17.44 -4.47 -9.21
CA GLN A 963 -18.21 -4.70 -10.44
C GLN A 963 -19.74 -4.90 -10.20
N LYS A 964 -20.36 -4.03 -9.39
CA LYS A 964 -21.82 -4.03 -9.13
C LYS A 964 -22.54 -2.68 -8.99
N SER A 965 -21.86 -1.55 -9.17
CA SER A 965 -22.49 -0.27 -9.49
C SER A 965 -21.56 0.53 -10.43
N GLY A 966 -22.12 1.07 -11.52
CA GLY A 966 -21.32 1.76 -12.56
C GLY A 966 -20.98 3.21 -12.24
N GLU A 967 -21.48 3.75 -11.11
CA GLU A 967 -21.63 5.20 -10.90
C GLU A 967 -20.89 5.72 -9.66
N GLU A 968 -20.58 4.88 -8.66
CA GLU A 968 -20.03 5.36 -7.37
C GLU A 968 -18.50 5.57 -7.37
N ILE A 969 -17.76 4.87 -8.26
CA ILE A 969 -16.28 4.83 -8.26
C ILE A 969 -15.60 5.96 -9.08
N ASP A 970 -16.35 7.02 -9.42
CA ASP A 970 -15.82 8.23 -10.08
C ASP A 970 -16.36 9.54 -9.48
N THR A 971 -16.95 9.46 -8.28
CA THR A 971 -17.46 10.59 -7.47
C THR A 971 -16.42 11.66 -7.11
N VAL A 972 -15.13 11.40 -7.40
CA VAL A 972 -14.00 12.30 -7.16
C VAL A 972 -13.20 12.58 -8.46
N GLY A 973 -13.65 12.09 -9.63
CA GLY A 973 -12.98 12.28 -10.93
C GLY A 973 -11.56 11.69 -11.05
N ARG A 974 -11.10 10.92 -10.06
CA ARG A 974 -9.72 10.40 -9.97
C ARG A 974 -9.38 9.42 -11.10
N TRP A 975 -10.36 8.83 -11.78
CA TRP A 975 -10.11 7.85 -12.85
C TRP A 975 -9.80 8.51 -14.22
N VAL A 976 -9.50 9.81 -14.24
CA VAL A 976 -9.06 10.56 -15.43
C VAL A 976 -7.54 10.75 -15.36
N SER A 977 -6.83 10.43 -16.44
CA SER A 977 -5.39 10.69 -16.56
C SER A 977 -5.10 12.19 -16.44
N PRO A 978 -4.12 12.64 -15.64
CA PRO A 978 -3.76 14.04 -15.55
C PRO A 978 -3.39 14.63 -16.91
N ALA A 979 -3.70 15.91 -17.11
CA ALA A 979 -3.35 16.60 -18.34
C ALA A 979 -1.83 16.52 -18.57
N ARG A 980 -1.43 16.17 -19.79
CA ARG A 980 -0.04 16.09 -20.26
C ARG A 980 0.81 15.01 -19.57
N VAL A 981 0.21 13.99 -18.94
CA VAL A 981 0.94 12.91 -18.23
C VAL A 981 1.82 12.02 -19.13
N GLU A 982 1.54 11.97 -20.44
CA GLU A 982 2.37 11.27 -21.44
C GLU A 982 3.59 12.10 -21.93
N ASP A 983 3.71 13.37 -21.54
CA ASP A 983 4.80 14.24 -22.02
C ASP A 983 6.13 13.89 -21.37
N LEU A 984 7.16 13.76 -22.21
CA LEU A 984 8.52 13.38 -21.88
C LEU A 984 9.53 14.42 -22.36
N PHE A 985 10.52 14.65 -21.51
CA PHE A 985 11.72 15.45 -21.73
C PHE A 985 12.97 14.56 -21.64
N ILE A 986 14.12 15.08 -22.09
CA ILE A 986 15.39 14.35 -22.09
C ILE A 986 16.21 14.69 -20.83
N ARG A 987 16.54 13.68 -20.03
CA ARG A 987 17.34 13.74 -18.79
C ARG A 987 16.82 14.77 -17.79
N ASP A 988 17.58 15.83 -17.53
CA ASP A 988 17.26 16.87 -16.54
C ASP A 988 16.77 18.14 -17.26
N PRO A 989 15.45 18.29 -17.52
CA PRO A 989 14.97 19.42 -18.30
C PRO A 989 15.05 20.74 -17.55
N GLU A 990 15.58 21.77 -18.22
CA GLU A 990 15.47 23.14 -17.74
C GLU A 990 14.04 23.65 -18.00
N LEU A 991 13.13 23.39 -17.05
CA LEU A 991 11.68 23.63 -17.22
C LEU A 991 11.32 25.10 -17.55
N SER A 992 12.20 26.06 -17.22
CA SER A 992 12.12 27.47 -17.65
C SER A 992 12.01 27.65 -19.17
N ARG A 993 12.54 26.69 -19.96
CA ARG A 993 12.53 26.73 -21.43
C ARG A 993 11.21 26.31 -22.07
N TYR A 994 10.19 25.99 -21.28
CA TYR A 994 8.94 25.43 -21.78
C TYR A 994 7.73 26.27 -21.33
N LYS A 995 7.22 27.14 -22.21
CA LYS A 995 5.95 27.86 -21.99
C LYS A 995 4.79 26.94 -22.40
N LEU A 996 4.28 26.13 -21.48
CA LEU A 996 3.27 25.09 -21.76
C LEU A 996 1.87 25.50 -21.27
N PRO A 997 0.78 25.18 -22.01
CA PRO A 997 -0.59 25.34 -21.51
C PRO A 997 -0.90 24.31 -20.42
N GLY A 998 -1.88 24.61 -19.56
CA GLY A 998 -2.37 23.69 -18.51
C GLY A 998 -3.21 22.51 -19.02
N SER A 999 -3.36 22.36 -20.34
CA SER A 999 -4.14 21.35 -21.04
C SER A 999 -3.31 20.67 -22.12
N ASP A 1000 -3.72 19.46 -22.54
CA ASP A 1000 -3.13 18.75 -23.68
C ASP A 1000 -3.34 19.42 -25.05
N GLN A 1001 -4.16 20.48 -25.09
CA GLN A 1001 -4.47 21.25 -26.28
C GLN A 1001 -4.09 22.72 -26.07
N GLY A 1002 -3.71 23.37 -27.17
CA GLY A 1002 -3.32 24.78 -27.21
C GLY A 1002 -1.85 24.99 -27.58
N PRO A 1003 -1.48 26.21 -28.02
CA PRO A 1003 -0.12 26.53 -28.40
C PRO A 1003 0.84 26.51 -27.20
N TYR A 1004 2.10 26.18 -27.47
CA TYR A 1004 3.20 26.18 -26.51
C TYR A 1004 4.47 26.72 -27.16
N THR A 1005 5.36 27.30 -26.36
CA THR A 1005 6.62 27.90 -26.85
C THR A 1005 7.83 27.20 -26.23
N LEU A 1006 8.77 26.79 -27.08
CA LEU A 1006 10.06 26.22 -26.68
C LEU A 1006 11.15 27.29 -26.79
N LEU A 1007 11.87 27.56 -25.70
CA LEU A 1007 13.10 28.36 -25.73
C LEU A 1007 14.28 27.47 -26.15
N PRO A 1008 15.01 27.78 -27.23
CA PRO A 1008 16.04 26.89 -27.75
C PRO A 1008 17.16 26.55 -26.75
N SER A 1009 17.68 25.33 -26.79
CA SER A 1009 18.92 24.92 -26.10
C SER A 1009 20.13 25.00 -27.04
N ARG A 1010 21.34 25.16 -26.50
CA ARG A 1010 22.58 25.08 -27.30
C ARG A 1010 22.98 23.65 -27.64
N ASP A 1011 22.84 22.75 -26.66
CA ASP A 1011 22.94 21.32 -26.91
C ASP A 1011 21.70 20.83 -27.67
N GLY A 1012 21.91 19.83 -28.53
CA GLY A 1012 20.85 19.14 -29.27
C GLY A 1012 20.98 17.63 -29.15
N PHE A 1013 20.11 16.89 -29.83
CA PHE A 1013 19.93 15.44 -29.63
C PHE A 1013 21.20 14.58 -29.55
N SER A 1014 22.30 14.95 -30.23
CA SER A 1014 23.56 14.19 -30.16
C SER A 1014 24.36 14.35 -28.84
N ALA A 1015 23.87 15.11 -27.85
CA ALA A 1015 24.53 15.31 -26.57
C ALA A 1015 24.49 14.06 -25.66
N PRO A 1016 25.65 13.48 -25.28
CA PRO A 1016 25.71 12.25 -24.48
C PRO A 1016 25.31 12.45 -23.01
N MET A 1017 25.39 13.67 -22.50
CA MET A 1017 25.04 14.07 -21.13
C MET A 1017 24.28 15.40 -21.19
N GLY A 1018 23.67 15.83 -20.09
CA GLY A 1018 22.83 17.04 -20.07
C GLY A 1018 21.49 16.88 -20.79
N THR A 1019 20.85 17.99 -21.15
CA THR A 1019 19.52 18.04 -21.77
C THR A 1019 19.53 18.84 -23.07
N CYS A 1020 18.45 18.76 -23.83
CA CYS A 1020 18.13 19.70 -24.92
C CYS A 1020 16.64 20.02 -24.88
N THR A 1021 16.21 21.18 -25.41
CA THR A 1021 14.80 21.58 -25.38
C THR A 1021 13.98 20.69 -26.31
N PHE A 1022 13.36 19.66 -25.73
CA PHE A 1022 12.56 18.63 -26.39
C PHE A 1022 11.36 18.27 -25.53
N ILE A 1023 10.18 18.13 -26.15
CA ILE A 1023 8.98 17.60 -25.50
C ILE A 1023 8.29 16.60 -26.44
N GLY A 1024 7.97 15.41 -25.95
CA GLY A 1024 7.44 14.33 -26.79
C GLY A 1024 6.59 13.30 -26.05
N ARG A 1025 6.02 12.35 -26.79
CA ARG A 1025 5.13 11.28 -26.30
C ARG A 1025 5.56 9.94 -26.90
N ARG A 1026 5.41 8.86 -26.15
CA ARG A 1026 5.81 7.51 -26.60
C ARG A 1026 5.05 7.09 -27.86
N GLN A 1027 5.74 6.48 -28.82
CA GLN A 1027 5.08 5.73 -29.89
C GLN A 1027 4.49 4.45 -29.27
N ARG A 1028 3.17 4.33 -29.25
CA ARG A 1028 2.43 3.17 -28.71
C ARG A 1028 1.98 2.20 -29.82
N SER A 1029 2.14 2.54 -31.09
CA SER A 1029 1.63 1.76 -32.21
C SER A 1029 2.58 1.67 -33.39
N LEU A 1030 2.59 0.49 -34.01
CA LEU A 1030 3.34 0.20 -35.24
C LEU A 1030 2.91 1.13 -36.38
N ASN A 1031 1.61 1.42 -36.48
CA ASN A 1031 1.04 2.31 -37.48
C ASN A 1031 0.54 3.57 -36.77
N SER A 1032 1.37 4.59 -36.72
CA SER A 1032 1.09 5.83 -35.96
C SER A 1032 1.43 7.08 -36.78
N THR A 1033 0.95 8.24 -36.33
CA THR A 1033 1.25 9.53 -36.98
C THR A 1033 1.40 10.62 -35.94
N ALA A 1034 2.56 11.26 -35.94
CA ALA A 1034 2.81 12.49 -35.19
C ALA A 1034 2.71 13.69 -36.13
N THR A 1035 1.97 14.73 -35.72
CA THR A 1035 1.84 15.99 -36.46
C THR A 1035 2.03 17.17 -35.51
N THR A 1036 2.67 18.23 -35.99
CA THR A 1036 2.77 19.51 -35.29
C THR A 1036 2.75 20.67 -36.30
N CYS A 1037 2.34 21.85 -35.87
CA CYS A 1037 2.32 23.07 -36.67
C CYS A 1037 3.12 24.19 -35.99
N ILE A 1038 4.16 24.70 -36.65
CA ILE A 1038 4.95 25.85 -36.17
C ILE A 1038 4.29 27.15 -36.64
N ASP A 1039 4.13 28.12 -35.74
CA ASP A 1039 3.80 29.50 -36.11
C ASP A 1039 5.08 30.25 -36.54
N ILE A 1040 5.11 30.68 -37.80
CA ILE A 1040 6.21 31.44 -38.43
C ILE A 1040 5.82 32.92 -38.59
N ALA A 1041 4.57 33.30 -38.31
CA ALA A 1041 4.10 34.69 -38.33
C ALA A 1041 4.23 35.39 -36.96
N ALA A 1042 4.36 34.64 -35.86
CA ALA A 1042 4.53 35.19 -34.53
C ALA A 1042 5.78 36.10 -34.42
N PRO A 1043 5.68 37.29 -33.77
CA PRO A 1043 6.83 38.19 -33.58
C PRO A 1043 8.02 37.52 -32.89
N GLU A 1044 7.76 36.60 -31.94
CA GLU A 1044 8.80 35.77 -31.32
C GLU A 1044 9.50 34.90 -32.40
N SER A 1045 8.76 33.99 -33.06
CA SER A 1045 9.29 33.12 -34.11
C SER A 1045 9.98 33.83 -35.28
N THR A 1046 9.60 35.07 -35.62
CA THR A 1046 10.19 35.82 -36.75
C THR A 1046 11.56 36.45 -36.48
N ALA A 1047 11.95 36.62 -35.21
CA ALA A 1047 13.23 37.23 -34.83
C ALA A 1047 14.33 36.18 -34.53
N CYS A 1048 14.06 34.90 -34.83
CA CYS A 1048 14.85 33.74 -34.43
C CYS A 1048 16.11 33.48 -35.29
N HIS A 1049 17.13 34.32 -35.17
CA HIS A 1049 18.45 34.06 -35.80
C HIS A 1049 19.23 32.91 -35.12
N GLY A 1050 19.87 32.07 -35.92
CA GLY A 1050 20.68 30.93 -35.48
C GLY A 1050 19.89 29.72 -34.96
N ILE A 1051 18.56 29.73 -35.09
CA ILE A 1051 17.64 28.79 -34.46
C ILE A 1051 17.11 27.73 -35.44
N LYS A 1052 16.96 26.51 -34.91
CA LYS A 1052 16.43 25.34 -35.60
C LYS A 1052 15.38 24.66 -34.75
N ALA A 1053 14.23 24.33 -35.32
CA ALA A 1053 13.13 23.68 -34.60
C ALA A 1053 12.37 22.70 -35.50
N GLY A 1054 11.66 21.74 -34.91
CA GLY A 1054 10.86 20.81 -35.70
C GLY A 1054 10.31 19.63 -34.93
N LEU A 1055 10.17 18.50 -35.63
CA LEU A 1055 9.52 17.27 -35.17
C LEU A 1055 10.45 16.07 -35.38
N ALA A 1056 10.59 15.23 -34.37
CA ALA A 1056 11.51 14.10 -34.33
C ALA A 1056 10.84 12.79 -33.91
N VAL A 1057 11.42 11.67 -34.34
CA VAL A 1057 11.42 10.41 -33.59
C VAL A 1057 12.77 10.31 -32.90
N TYR A 1058 12.76 10.32 -31.57
CA TYR A 1058 13.95 10.21 -30.73
C TYR A 1058 13.90 8.90 -29.94
N LYS A 1059 14.99 8.14 -29.94
CA LYS A 1059 15.16 6.90 -29.14
C LYS A 1059 16.23 7.07 -28.08
N ASP A 1060 17.33 7.72 -28.46
CA ASP A 1060 18.43 8.15 -27.61
C ASP A 1060 19.35 9.13 -28.37
N HIS A 1061 20.41 9.60 -27.70
CA HIS A 1061 21.36 10.56 -28.28
C HIS A 1061 22.23 9.99 -29.43
N MET A 1062 22.30 8.66 -29.59
CA MET A 1062 22.93 8.01 -30.73
C MET A 1062 21.94 7.82 -31.89
N ARG A 1063 20.63 7.73 -31.61
CA ARG A 1063 19.59 7.25 -32.54
C ARG A 1063 18.34 8.13 -32.58
N HIS A 1064 18.18 8.85 -33.69
CA HIS A 1064 17.04 9.75 -33.93
C HIS A 1064 16.88 10.06 -35.42
N VAL A 1065 15.65 10.40 -35.82
CA VAL A 1065 15.32 10.94 -37.16
C VAL A 1065 14.39 12.14 -37.00
N TYR A 1066 14.64 13.23 -37.72
CA TYR A 1066 13.87 14.47 -37.54
C TYR A 1066 13.68 15.29 -38.82
N LEU A 1067 12.60 16.07 -38.82
CA LEU A 1067 12.42 17.25 -39.64
C LEU A 1067 12.92 18.46 -38.84
N SER A 1068 13.81 19.27 -39.43
CA SER A 1068 14.24 20.55 -38.87
C SER A 1068 13.91 21.66 -39.86
N TYR A 1069 13.16 22.66 -39.41
CA TYR A 1069 13.13 23.99 -40.00
C TYR A 1069 14.31 24.81 -39.49
N ASP A 1070 14.94 25.56 -40.39
CA ASP A 1070 16.06 26.47 -40.16
C ASP A 1070 15.56 27.89 -40.46
N PHE A 1071 15.55 28.76 -39.44
CA PHE A 1071 14.87 30.07 -39.53
C PHE A 1071 15.64 31.07 -40.41
N ASP A 1072 16.98 31.03 -40.42
CA ASP A 1072 17.82 31.92 -41.24
C ASP A 1072 17.70 31.60 -42.74
N THR A 1073 17.68 30.31 -43.11
CA THR A 1073 17.61 29.88 -44.51
C THR A 1073 16.18 29.59 -44.99
N ARG A 1074 15.20 29.57 -44.08
CA ARG A 1074 13.80 29.19 -44.30
C ARG A 1074 13.62 27.82 -44.98
N LYS A 1075 14.50 26.87 -44.66
CA LYS A 1075 14.49 25.50 -45.23
C LYS A 1075 14.02 24.48 -44.21
N VAL A 1076 13.23 23.51 -44.67
CA VAL A 1076 12.99 22.25 -43.95
C VAL A 1076 13.88 21.16 -44.53
N VAL A 1077 14.63 20.50 -43.66
CA VAL A 1077 15.49 19.35 -43.98
C VAL A 1077 15.06 18.12 -43.18
N CYS A 1078 15.19 16.94 -43.77
CA CYS A 1078 15.05 15.66 -43.08
C CYS A 1078 16.45 15.09 -42.78
N HIS A 1079 16.67 14.61 -41.55
CA HIS A 1079 17.93 14.02 -41.10
C HIS A 1079 17.69 12.73 -40.31
N ALA A 1080 18.49 11.69 -40.55
CA ALA A 1080 18.44 10.41 -39.86
C ALA A 1080 19.82 10.02 -39.35
N ARG A 1081 19.93 9.59 -38.10
CA ARG A 1081 21.19 9.24 -37.43
C ARG A 1081 21.06 7.97 -36.61
N ASN A 1082 22.02 7.07 -36.77
CA ASN A 1082 22.31 5.98 -35.84
C ASN A 1082 23.83 5.81 -35.70
N ALA A 1083 24.37 6.36 -34.60
CA ALA A 1083 25.80 6.39 -34.35
C ALA A 1083 26.40 5.02 -33.96
N SER A 1084 25.61 3.98 -33.69
CA SER A 1084 26.16 2.62 -33.48
C SER A 1084 26.38 1.85 -34.79
N THR A 1085 25.68 2.23 -35.88
CA THR A 1085 25.85 1.66 -37.22
C THR A 1085 26.64 2.57 -38.18
N GLY A 1086 26.92 3.81 -37.77
CA GLY A 1086 27.58 4.81 -38.62
C GLY A 1086 26.65 5.55 -39.59
N LEU A 1087 25.33 5.41 -39.42
CA LEU A 1087 24.34 6.15 -40.20
C LEU A 1087 24.32 7.63 -39.80
N ASP A 1088 24.60 8.50 -40.77
CA ASP A 1088 24.40 9.95 -40.67
C ASP A 1088 23.93 10.46 -42.06
N ARG A 1089 22.61 10.66 -42.22
CA ARG A 1089 21.97 10.90 -43.53
C ARG A 1089 21.06 12.13 -43.50
N THR A 1090 21.47 13.19 -44.18
CA THR A 1090 20.58 14.29 -44.57
C THR A 1090 19.92 13.97 -45.92
N SER A 1091 18.61 14.23 -46.04
CA SER A 1091 17.90 14.09 -47.33
C SER A 1091 18.31 15.18 -48.32
N THR A 1092 18.35 14.82 -49.61
CA THR A 1092 18.53 15.77 -50.72
C THR A 1092 17.25 16.56 -51.03
N THR A 1093 16.07 16.01 -50.66
CA THR A 1093 14.79 16.70 -50.83
C THR A 1093 14.56 17.65 -49.66
N THR A 1094 14.36 18.94 -49.95
CA THR A 1094 14.13 19.99 -48.96
C THR A 1094 12.95 20.86 -49.36
N LEU A 1095 12.20 21.40 -48.40
CA LEU A 1095 11.17 22.42 -48.64
C LEU A 1095 11.77 23.81 -48.37
N GLN A 1096 11.78 24.67 -49.39
CA GLN A 1096 12.02 26.11 -49.20
C GLN A 1096 10.68 26.76 -48.85
N VAL A 1097 10.55 27.26 -47.62
CA VAL A 1097 9.34 27.93 -47.14
C VAL A 1097 9.32 29.37 -47.65
N ARG A 1098 8.19 29.80 -48.24
CA ARG A 1098 8.02 31.15 -48.80
C ARG A 1098 7.98 32.23 -47.72
N GLU A 1099 8.28 33.46 -48.12
CA GLU A 1099 8.26 34.63 -47.24
C GLU A 1099 6.87 34.93 -46.66
N ASP A 1100 5.79 34.72 -47.44
CA ASP A 1100 4.39 34.93 -47.04
C ASP A 1100 3.75 33.76 -46.27
N ALA A 1101 4.52 32.70 -45.99
CA ALA A 1101 4.09 31.59 -45.15
C ALA A 1101 3.87 32.04 -43.70
N LYS A 1102 2.71 31.68 -43.15
CA LYS A 1102 2.34 31.96 -41.75
C LYS A 1102 2.58 30.79 -40.83
N THR A 1103 2.35 29.57 -41.30
CA THR A 1103 2.55 28.35 -40.51
C THR A 1103 3.20 27.25 -41.33
N LEU A 1104 3.84 26.32 -40.63
CA LEU A 1104 4.51 25.15 -41.19
C LEU A 1104 4.06 23.90 -40.43
N GLY A 1105 3.25 23.07 -41.10
CA GLY A 1105 2.96 21.72 -40.65
C GLY A 1105 4.14 20.79 -40.90
N LEU A 1106 4.51 20.03 -39.89
CA LEU A 1106 5.46 18.92 -39.95
C LEU A 1106 4.74 17.63 -39.51
N LYS A 1107 5.01 16.51 -40.18
CA LYS A 1107 4.35 15.24 -39.92
C LYS A 1107 5.31 14.07 -40.10
N ILE A 1108 5.29 13.13 -39.18
CA ILE A 1108 5.95 11.82 -39.30
C ILE A 1108 4.87 10.75 -39.28
N MET A 1109 4.81 9.93 -40.32
CA MET A 1109 3.99 8.73 -40.38
C MET A 1109 4.88 7.52 -40.14
N ALA A 1110 4.51 6.67 -39.18
CA ALA A 1110 5.21 5.43 -38.86
C ALA A 1110 4.41 4.22 -39.30
N THR A 1111 5.13 3.17 -39.70
CA THR A 1111 4.67 1.81 -39.99
C THR A 1111 5.70 0.85 -39.37
N SER A 1112 5.41 -0.44 -39.27
CA SER A 1112 6.41 -1.38 -38.73
C SER A 1112 7.71 -1.47 -39.56
N ALA A 1113 7.67 -1.08 -40.84
CA ALA A 1113 8.82 -1.06 -41.74
C ALA A 1113 9.53 0.30 -41.84
N ARG A 1114 8.83 1.44 -41.72
CA ARG A 1114 9.41 2.77 -41.97
C ARG A 1114 8.74 3.94 -41.26
N TYR A 1115 9.54 4.99 -41.09
CA TYR A 1115 9.14 6.37 -40.84
C TYR A 1115 9.20 7.16 -42.16
N GLN A 1116 8.13 7.87 -42.50
CA GLN A 1116 8.05 8.81 -43.63
C GLN A 1116 7.78 10.22 -43.11
N LEU A 1117 8.56 11.20 -43.58
CA LEU A 1117 8.64 12.54 -43.02
C LEU A 1117 8.18 13.58 -44.03
N PHE A 1118 7.15 14.34 -43.68
CA PHE A 1118 6.44 15.28 -44.55
C PHE A 1118 6.42 16.70 -43.97
N ALA A 1119 6.44 17.70 -44.86
CA ALA A 1119 6.29 19.11 -44.49
C ALA A 1119 5.24 19.80 -45.39
N ARG A 1120 4.64 20.88 -44.87
CA ARG A 1120 3.60 21.67 -45.55
C ARG A 1120 3.57 23.11 -45.05
N GLU A 1121 3.85 24.08 -45.92
CA GLU A 1121 3.61 25.50 -45.63
C GLU A 1121 2.13 25.89 -45.85
N SER A 1122 1.66 26.89 -45.13
CA SER A 1122 0.34 27.51 -45.31
C SER A 1122 0.42 29.05 -45.29
N THR A 1123 -0.44 29.71 -46.07
CA THR A 1123 -0.54 31.19 -46.13
C THR A 1123 -1.97 31.63 -45.87
N SER A 1124 -2.18 32.96 -45.76
CA SER A 1124 -3.50 33.57 -45.52
C SER A 1124 -4.60 33.25 -46.55
N ALA A 1125 -4.28 32.55 -47.66
CA ALA A 1125 -5.20 32.32 -48.77
C ALA A 1125 -5.20 30.87 -49.31
N VAL A 1126 -4.12 30.10 -49.12
CA VAL A 1126 -4.00 28.73 -49.64
C VAL A 1126 -3.16 27.87 -48.67
N GLU A 1127 -3.71 26.72 -48.30
CA GLU A 1127 -2.98 25.62 -47.68
C GLU A 1127 -2.49 24.67 -48.79
N LYS A 1128 -1.20 24.28 -48.78
CA LYS A 1128 -0.64 23.38 -49.80
C LYS A 1128 -0.93 21.90 -49.51
N GLU A 1129 -0.54 21.01 -50.42
CA GLU A 1129 -0.47 19.57 -50.14
C GLU A 1129 0.76 19.23 -49.28
N TRP A 1130 0.76 18.03 -48.67
CA TRP A 1130 1.89 17.52 -47.90
C TRP A 1130 3.00 17.00 -48.81
N GLN A 1131 4.20 17.58 -48.74
CA GLN A 1131 5.37 17.10 -49.49
C GLN A 1131 6.19 16.15 -48.62
N GLU A 1132 6.49 14.94 -49.12
CA GLU A 1132 7.46 14.03 -48.50
C GLU A 1132 8.89 14.57 -48.71
N LEU A 1133 9.65 14.70 -47.62
CA LEU A 1133 11.04 15.19 -47.64
C LEU A 1133 12.06 14.09 -47.38
N GLY A 1134 11.66 12.93 -46.85
CA GLY A 1134 12.56 11.80 -46.67
C GLY A 1134 11.93 10.68 -45.85
N SER A 1135 12.68 9.58 -45.74
CA SER A 1135 12.28 8.39 -45.00
C SER A 1135 13.47 7.72 -44.30
N CYS A 1136 13.15 6.89 -43.33
CA CYS A 1136 14.06 6.03 -42.59
C CYS A 1136 13.35 4.70 -42.36
N GLU A 1137 13.94 3.57 -42.75
CA GLU A 1137 13.36 2.27 -42.41
C GLU A 1137 13.56 2.02 -40.90
N THR A 1138 12.60 1.40 -40.22
CA THR A 1138 12.62 1.23 -38.74
C THR A 1138 13.85 0.48 -38.25
N VAL A 1139 14.31 -0.50 -39.03
CA VAL A 1139 15.53 -1.28 -38.79
C VAL A 1139 16.80 -0.43 -38.76
N GLU A 1140 16.82 0.74 -39.42
CA GLU A 1140 17.97 1.66 -39.38
C GLU A 1140 18.16 2.30 -37.98
N LEU A 1141 17.09 2.34 -37.17
CA LEU A 1141 17.08 2.85 -35.80
C LEU A 1141 16.90 1.74 -34.74
N ALA A 1142 16.76 0.48 -35.14
CA ALA A 1142 16.67 -0.67 -34.23
C ALA A 1142 18.06 -1.10 -33.74
N ALA A 1143 18.11 -1.68 -32.55
CA ALA A 1143 19.27 -2.39 -32.01
C ALA A 1143 18.82 -3.40 -30.94
N ARG A 1144 19.74 -4.20 -30.40
CA ARG A 1144 19.56 -4.80 -29.07
C ARG A 1144 19.60 -3.67 -28.05
N GLU A 1145 18.45 -3.26 -27.53
CA GLU A 1145 18.27 -1.99 -26.84
C GLU A 1145 17.30 -2.07 -25.66
N MET A 1146 17.34 -1.04 -24.80
CA MET A 1146 16.53 -0.98 -23.58
C MET A 1146 15.29 -0.07 -23.66
N THR A 1147 15.30 0.90 -24.59
CA THR A 1147 14.27 1.95 -24.76
C THR A 1147 13.42 1.72 -26.02
N GLY A 1148 12.57 2.69 -26.37
CA GLY A 1148 11.81 2.70 -27.63
C GLY A 1148 11.58 4.13 -28.15
N PRO A 1149 10.91 4.29 -29.30
CA PRO A 1149 10.71 5.59 -29.94
C PRO A 1149 9.71 6.51 -29.23
N VAL A 1150 10.08 7.80 -29.18
CA VAL A 1150 9.28 8.93 -28.69
C VAL A 1150 9.13 9.94 -29.82
N PHE A 1151 7.91 10.32 -30.17
CA PHE A 1151 7.64 11.41 -31.09
C PHE A 1151 7.65 12.74 -30.33
N GLY A 1152 8.40 13.74 -30.76
CA GLY A 1152 8.42 15.02 -30.04
C GLY A 1152 8.95 16.21 -30.82
N THR A 1153 8.62 17.40 -30.34
CA THR A 1153 9.10 18.67 -30.89
C THR A 1153 10.34 19.16 -30.16
N PHE A 1154 11.17 19.95 -30.84
CA PHE A 1154 12.43 20.44 -30.30
C PHE A 1154 12.77 21.84 -30.82
N ALA A 1155 13.66 22.54 -30.09
CA ALA A 1155 14.27 23.79 -30.52
C ALA A 1155 15.73 23.88 -30.06
N HIS A 1156 16.66 24.16 -30.99
CA HIS A 1156 18.10 24.29 -30.76
C HIS A 1156 18.63 25.62 -31.33
N THR A 1157 19.70 26.19 -30.76
CA THR A 1157 20.35 27.43 -31.23
C THR A 1157 21.87 27.31 -31.33
N ALA A 1158 22.45 27.99 -32.32
CA ALA A 1158 23.90 28.12 -32.50
C ALA A 1158 24.52 29.32 -31.75
N THR A 1159 23.72 30.23 -31.21
CA THR A 1159 24.17 31.50 -30.61
C THR A 1159 24.28 31.45 -29.08
N THR A 1160 24.84 32.49 -28.46
CA THR A 1160 24.95 32.64 -27.01
C THR A 1160 23.63 33.03 -26.37
N GLU A 1161 23.33 32.48 -25.18
CA GLU A 1161 22.01 32.43 -24.53
C GLU A 1161 21.47 33.77 -23.95
N GLY A 1162 21.96 34.91 -24.43
CA GLY A 1162 21.40 36.21 -24.07
C GLY A 1162 20.11 36.48 -24.83
N GLU A 1163 18.97 36.47 -24.13
CA GLU A 1163 17.63 36.79 -24.66
C GLU A 1163 17.23 35.99 -25.93
N CYS A 1164 17.53 34.68 -25.95
CA CYS A 1164 17.07 33.80 -27.02
C CYS A 1164 15.54 33.74 -27.08
N ILE A 1165 15.00 34.03 -28.25
CA ILE A 1165 13.57 34.14 -28.51
C ILE A 1165 12.97 32.74 -28.77
N GLY A 1166 11.72 32.53 -28.35
CA GLY A 1166 11.06 31.23 -28.38
C GLY A 1166 10.43 30.88 -29.72
N VAL A 1167 10.36 29.58 -30.02
CA VAL A 1167 9.61 29.03 -31.16
C VAL A 1167 8.26 28.52 -30.69
N THR A 1168 7.18 29.07 -31.24
CA THR A 1168 5.81 28.68 -30.89
C THR A 1168 5.29 27.59 -31.82
N PHE A 1169 4.84 26.49 -31.22
CA PHE A 1169 4.12 25.39 -31.83
C PHE A 1169 2.64 25.52 -31.45
N LEU A 1170 1.72 25.19 -32.36
CA LEU A 1170 0.27 25.27 -32.13
C LEU A 1170 -0.31 24.00 -31.48
N ASP A 1171 0.35 22.86 -31.71
CA ASP A 1171 -0.11 21.52 -31.33
C ASP A 1171 1.03 20.47 -31.28
N LEU A 1172 0.74 19.31 -30.69
CA LEU A 1172 1.48 18.05 -30.91
C LEU A 1172 0.46 16.90 -30.86
N ASP A 1173 -0.02 16.51 -32.03
CA ASP A 1173 -1.03 15.47 -32.23
C ASP A 1173 -0.34 14.14 -32.55
N VAL A 1174 -0.38 13.19 -31.62
CA VAL A 1174 0.24 11.85 -31.76
C VAL A 1174 -0.86 10.80 -31.74
N LYS A 1175 -1.17 10.25 -32.92
CA LYS A 1175 -2.16 9.20 -33.11
C LYS A 1175 -1.46 7.85 -33.18
N ASN A 1176 -1.89 6.94 -32.32
CA ASN A 1176 -1.43 5.56 -32.23
C ASN A 1176 -2.55 4.60 -32.66
#